data_AF-A0A176VVS6-F1
#
_entry.id   AF-A0A176VVS6-F1
#
_cell.length_a   1.000
_cell.length_b   1.000
_cell.length_c   1.000
_cell.angle_alpha   90.00
_cell.angle_beta   90.00
_cell.angle_gamma   90.00
#
_symmetry.space_group_name_H-M   'P 1'
#
loop_
_entity.id
_entity.type
_entity.pdbx_description
1 polymer ?
#
loop_
_entity_poly.entity_id
_entity_poly.type
_entity_poly.pdbx_seq_one_letter_code
_entity_poly.pdbx_strand_id
1 'polypeptide(L)'
;MSRSQPPFAKRLDDNLYALNERADFDMSIIFFHGPCYDGEDIGEMYLRDWVSFCQNASDAEVVWPKAWLAEDVSGARIFSATYDLSLKVTSRNGRQDYYLIGENLLGSIFLHAQEYEMWSKPVVLVGHSLGGIVIKQLLLKAHHILGAGSGGYNKGRVKQFLDNIILIYYYSTPHCGMTLRVEEDSDGPLSLSCPPSRIWKNARTLNAYLSRLQHEFSQMSSLYRTDDKKWRKATIGETSMTKWDLGGIHDVLVPEGSWRGDDCDSYMTADADHFSVCKPTSKTSNSYIDLLSQIEACHYQLRMTQQVREAVTRRVIVSRETSLKELPSLDLASLVDLKERLKNAPVEIKTQLVDSSDFLHDLVGLLSEEGRDEGWDADGRIRATTAYILYFLAGVKKLRAKIGLYPQALLRLLNLLHMNVGEKLEVVKATLYALRVLARDGPSAKAICRREGALDQLVILMDSDEDTDMRVKAATTLAFATDELRQNENSFLDRERACEVLVRMLEEKQIPSLQYSAAHALANFPEYYSELAQQPKALMTLAILLLGNRSVESGEHNEEEMVHRVKVATIFEGITAVGANALKIATSPEVVEVMVRVLEVIEDTPLKLSIDKSLRNIAEGKSSLSRGISIGTDSIDRLLEVLDLDSVLDSDSVLDSDESDTEEFSLFGFRF
;
A
#
# COMPACT_ATOMS: atom_id res chain seq x y z
N MET A 1 -39.13 -35.51 32.62
CA MET A 1 -40.24 -35.16 31.70
C MET A 1 -39.79 -35.46 30.28
N SER A 2 -40.69 -35.89 29.39
CA SER A 2 -40.36 -36.22 28.00
C SER A 2 -40.10 -34.93 27.20
N ARG A 3 -38.84 -34.66 26.81
CA ARG A 3 -38.51 -33.59 25.85
C ARG A 3 -38.92 -34.05 24.46
N SER A 4 -40.06 -33.56 23.98
CA SER A 4 -40.66 -33.90 22.68
C SER A 4 -40.59 -32.77 21.66
N GLN A 5 -39.51 -31.97 21.71
CA GLN A 5 -39.17 -31.03 20.65
C GLN A 5 -38.20 -31.69 19.66
N PRO A 6 -38.27 -31.39 18.35
CA PRO A 6 -37.25 -31.83 17.39
C PRO A 6 -35.88 -31.27 17.80
N PRO A 7 -34.77 -31.94 17.44
CA PRO A 7 -33.44 -31.50 17.86
C PRO A 7 -33.20 -30.06 17.43
N PHE A 8 -32.73 -29.22 18.37
CA PHE A 8 -32.51 -27.79 18.13
C PHE A 8 -31.46 -27.52 17.04
N ALA A 9 -30.64 -28.51 16.71
CA ALA A 9 -29.59 -28.49 15.70
C ALA A 9 -29.81 -29.58 14.63
N LYS A 10 -29.45 -29.27 13.38
CA LYS A 10 -29.36 -30.27 12.31
C LYS A 10 -28.03 -30.99 12.43
N ARG A 11 -28.07 -32.30 12.64
CA ARG A 11 -26.88 -33.16 12.62
C ARG A 11 -26.32 -33.22 11.19
N LEU A 12 -25.04 -32.91 11.00
CA LEU A 12 -24.36 -33.05 9.71
C LEU A 12 -23.66 -34.42 9.64
N ASP A 13 -22.90 -34.75 10.68
CA ASP A 13 -22.32 -36.08 10.92
C ASP A 13 -22.27 -36.42 12.43
N ASP A 14 -21.38 -37.34 12.83
CA ASP A 14 -21.20 -37.71 14.23
C ASP A 14 -20.52 -36.63 15.09
N ASN A 15 -19.79 -35.69 14.49
CA ASN A 15 -18.94 -34.72 15.19
C ASN A 15 -19.32 -33.24 14.94
N LEU A 16 -20.26 -32.95 14.03
CA LEU A 16 -20.62 -31.59 13.64
C LEU A 16 -22.14 -31.40 13.48
N TYR A 17 -22.65 -30.34 14.09
CA TYR A 17 -24.06 -29.97 14.12
C TYR A 17 -24.24 -28.53 13.66
N ALA A 18 -25.16 -28.27 12.73
CA ALA A 18 -25.55 -26.91 12.35
C ALA A 18 -26.60 -26.37 13.32
N LEU A 19 -26.25 -25.29 14.03
CA LEU A 19 -27.16 -24.54 14.90
C LEU A 19 -27.96 -23.51 14.10
N ASN A 20 -27.32 -22.87 13.11
CA ASN A 20 -27.92 -21.89 12.20
C ASN A 20 -27.40 -22.08 10.76
N GLU A 21 -28.30 -22.38 9.83
CA GLU A 21 -28.02 -22.46 8.39
C GLU A 21 -28.56 -21.22 7.66
N ARG A 22 -27.75 -20.66 6.75
CA ARG A 22 -28.17 -19.55 5.85
C ARG A 22 -27.57 -19.78 4.47
N ALA A 23 -28.34 -19.63 3.40
CA ALA A 23 -27.81 -19.73 2.04
C ALA A 23 -26.80 -18.60 1.77
N ASP A 24 -27.23 -17.36 2.01
CA ASP A 24 -26.39 -16.17 1.97
C ASP A 24 -25.69 -15.94 3.33
N PHE A 25 -24.36 -15.83 3.30
CA PHE A 25 -23.53 -15.79 4.51
C PHE A 25 -22.20 -15.05 4.33
N ASP A 26 -21.78 -14.35 5.38
CA ASP A 26 -20.53 -13.58 5.42
C ASP A 26 -19.43 -14.28 6.20
N MET A 27 -19.78 -15.16 7.16
CA MET A 27 -18.81 -15.85 8.01
C MET A 27 -19.34 -17.16 8.59
N SER A 28 -18.43 -18.03 9.02
CA SER A 28 -18.74 -19.26 9.77
C SER A 28 -18.21 -19.19 11.20
N ILE A 29 -19.03 -19.58 12.18
CA ILE A 29 -18.66 -19.65 13.60
C ILE A 29 -18.80 -21.10 14.07
N ILE A 30 -17.74 -21.67 14.66
CA ILE A 30 -17.70 -23.07 15.12
C ILE A 30 -17.42 -23.12 16.62
N PHE A 31 -18.33 -23.70 17.38
CA PHE A 31 -18.27 -23.85 18.84
C PHE A 31 -17.70 -25.22 19.27
N PHE A 32 -16.85 -25.23 20.28
CA PHE A 32 -16.10 -26.38 20.79
C PHE A 32 -16.32 -26.52 22.30
N HIS A 33 -17.04 -27.57 22.73
CA HIS A 33 -17.45 -27.76 24.13
C HIS A 33 -16.32 -28.22 25.06
N GLY A 34 -16.57 -28.10 26.37
CA GLY A 34 -15.69 -28.53 27.46
C GLY A 34 -15.89 -29.99 27.91
N PRO A 35 -15.31 -30.39 29.06
CA PRO A 35 -15.22 -31.78 29.52
C PRO A 35 -16.57 -32.49 29.68
N CYS A 36 -16.68 -33.78 29.34
CA CYS A 36 -17.90 -34.57 29.48
C CYS A 36 -18.01 -35.24 30.86
N TYR A 37 -19.19 -35.21 31.49
CA TYR A 37 -19.47 -35.96 32.72
C TYR A 37 -19.77 -37.45 32.43
N ASP A 38 -19.67 -38.29 33.45
CA ASP A 38 -19.92 -39.72 33.34
C ASP A 38 -21.41 -39.99 33.03
N GLY A 39 -21.70 -40.55 31.86
CA GLY A 39 -23.06 -40.98 31.47
C GLY A 39 -23.87 -39.98 30.65
N GLU A 40 -23.32 -38.81 30.30
CA GLU A 40 -23.95 -37.89 29.34
C GLU A 40 -23.92 -38.46 27.90
N ASP A 41 -24.91 -38.07 27.08
CA ASP A 41 -24.85 -38.31 25.63
C ASP A 41 -23.94 -37.26 24.98
N ILE A 42 -22.83 -37.71 24.37
CA ILE A 42 -21.90 -36.84 23.63
C ILE A 42 -22.66 -36.07 22.53
N GLY A 43 -23.66 -36.67 21.88
CA GLY A 43 -24.45 -36.05 20.81
C GLY A 43 -25.20 -34.78 21.23
N GLU A 44 -25.40 -34.55 22.54
CA GLU A 44 -26.14 -33.41 23.08
C GLU A 44 -25.25 -32.42 23.86
N MET A 45 -23.91 -32.53 23.81
CA MET A 45 -22.99 -31.63 24.54
C MET A 45 -23.21 -30.13 24.27
N TYR A 46 -23.70 -29.77 23.09
CA TYR A 46 -24.06 -28.40 22.75
C TYR A 46 -25.22 -27.84 23.60
N LEU A 47 -26.13 -28.71 24.08
CA LEU A 47 -27.21 -28.33 25.01
C LEU A 47 -26.70 -28.10 26.44
N ARG A 48 -25.50 -28.57 26.77
CA ARG A 48 -24.94 -28.39 28.11
C ARG A 48 -24.16 -27.09 28.22
N ASP A 49 -23.27 -26.82 27.28
CA ASP A 49 -22.35 -25.66 27.37
C ASP A 49 -22.94 -24.38 26.77
N TRP A 50 -23.82 -24.48 25.78
CA TRP A 50 -24.35 -23.33 25.04
C TRP A 50 -25.83 -23.04 25.31
N VAL A 51 -26.38 -23.58 26.40
CA VAL A 51 -27.73 -23.24 26.90
C VAL A 51 -27.63 -22.28 28.07
N SER A 52 -28.43 -21.23 27.98
CA SER A 52 -28.60 -20.18 28.99
C SER A 52 -30.00 -20.21 29.58
N PHE A 53 -30.10 -19.82 30.86
CA PHE A 53 -31.37 -19.60 31.55
C PHE A 53 -31.71 -18.11 31.52
N CYS A 54 -32.86 -17.76 30.91
CA CYS A 54 -33.22 -16.38 30.63
C CYS A 54 -33.93 -15.71 31.82
N GLN A 55 -33.24 -14.81 32.53
CA GLN A 55 -33.79 -14.11 33.72
C GLN A 55 -35.09 -13.32 33.47
N ASN A 56 -35.34 -12.89 32.22
CA ASN A 56 -36.46 -12.01 31.88
C ASN A 56 -37.67 -12.73 31.25
N ALA A 57 -37.59 -14.06 31.06
CA ALA A 57 -38.60 -14.83 30.33
C ALA A 57 -38.82 -16.22 30.96
N SER A 58 -39.45 -16.25 32.14
CA SER A 58 -39.97 -17.47 32.79
C SER A 58 -38.99 -18.65 32.82
N ASP A 59 -37.72 -18.39 33.17
CA ASP A 59 -36.62 -19.37 33.23
C ASP A 59 -36.46 -20.24 31.98
N ALA A 60 -36.82 -19.73 30.79
CA ALA A 60 -36.71 -20.46 29.55
C ALA A 60 -35.24 -20.81 29.22
N GLU A 61 -34.97 -22.10 29.01
CA GLU A 61 -33.72 -22.60 28.43
C GLU A 61 -33.63 -22.16 26.96
N VAL A 62 -32.52 -21.52 26.60
CA VAL A 62 -32.26 -21.03 25.23
C VAL A 62 -30.86 -21.41 24.79
N VAL A 63 -30.74 -22.03 23.60
CA VAL A 63 -29.45 -22.24 22.92
C VAL A 63 -28.97 -20.89 22.39
N TRP A 64 -28.19 -20.18 23.21
CA TRP A 64 -27.88 -18.76 23.00
C TRP A 64 -27.14 -18.45 21.68
N PRO A 65 -26.24 -19.30 21.12
CA PRO A 65 -25.63 -19.00 19.83
C PRO A 65 -26.66 -18.97 18.70
N LYS A 66 -27.70 -19.81 18.78
CA LYS A 66 -28.77 -19.86 17.78
C LYS A 66 -29.77 -18.72 17.95
N ALA A 67 -30.13 -18.40 19.19
CA ALA A 67 -31.22 -17.46 19.47
C ALA A 67 -30.77 -16.00 19.54
N TRP A 68 -29.52 -15.72 19.91
CA TRP A 68 -29.00 -14.37 20.12
C TRP A 68 -27.90 -14.06 19.10
N LEU A 69 -26.86 -14.88 19.01
CA LEU A 69 -25.69 -14.58 18.18
C LEU A 69 -26.01 -14.60 16.66
N ALA A 70 -26.91 -15.49 16.22
CA ALA A 70 -27.38 -15.54 14.82
C ALA A 70 -28.24 -14.33 14.39
N GLU A 71 -28.81 -13.61 15.36
CA GLU A 71 -29.56 -12.36 15.14
C GLU A 71 -28.59 -11.17 15.13
N ASP A 72 -27.75 -11.06 16.16
CA ASP A 72 -26.83 -9.92 16.34
C ASP A 72 -25.70 -9.93 15.29
N VAL A 73 -25.23 -11.11 14.86
CA VAL A 73 -24.26 -11.26 13.76
C VAL A 73 -24.99 -11.67 12.48
N SER A 74 -25.72 -10.72 11.89
CA SER A 74 -26.43 -10.92 10.62
C SER A 74 -25.45 -11.41 9.53
N GLY A 75 -25.74 -12.58 8.95
CA GLY A 75 -24.86 -13.24 7.97
C GLY A 75 -23.98 -14.38 8.51
N ALA A 76 -23.99 -14.67 9.82
CA ALA A 76 -23.25 -15.81 10.38
C ALA A 76 -23.95 -17.16 10.16
N ARG A 77 -23.20 -18.16 9.66
CA ARG A 77 -23.52 -19.59 9.84
C ARG A 77 -22.92 -20.07 11.16
N ILE A 78 -23.65 -20.88 11.93
CA ILE A 78 -23.20 -21.30 13.27
C ILE A 78 -23.27 -22.82 13.41
N PHE A 79 -22.16 -23.40 13.85
CA PHE A 79 -21.97 -24.84 14.03
C PHE A 79 -21.50 -25.13 15.46
N SER A 80 -21.84 -26.32 15.98
CA SER A 80 -21.21 -26.89 17.18
C SER A 80 -20.49 -28.18 16.78
N ALA A 81 -19.21 -28.24 17.12
CA ALA A 81 -18.44 -29.47 17.14
C ALA A 81 -18.81 -30.31 18.39
N THR A 82 -18.65 -31.62 18.27
CA THR A 82 -19.03 -32.63 19.27
C THR A 82 -18.01 -33.78 19.28
N TYR A 83 -17.51 -34.18 20.46
CA TYR A 83 -16.40 -35.14 20.59
C TYR A 83 -16.22 -35.65 22.04
N ASP A 84 -15.45 -36.72 22.23
CA ASP A 84 -15.25 -37.39 23.53
C ASP A 84 -14.20 -36.69 24.42
N LEU A 85 -14.65 -35.79 25.31
CA LEU A 85 -13.84 -35.23 26.41
C LEU A 85 -14.17 -35.85 27.78
N SER A 86 -14.56 -37.13 27.85
CA SER A 86 -14.80 -37.76 29.15
C SER A 86 -13.54 -37.82 30.01
N LEU A 87 -13.68 -37.41 31.27
CA LEU A 87 -12.58 -37.31 32.23
C LEU A 87 -12.20 -38.65 32.88
N LYS A 88 -13.05 -39.66 32.77
CA LYS A 88 -12.79 -41.04 33.18
C LYS A 88 -12.95 -41.98 31.98
N VAL A 89 -12.24 -43.11 32.03
CA VAL A 89 -12.38 -44.17 31.02
C VAL A 89 -13.56 -45.06 31.40
N THR A 90 -14.54 -45.17 30.50
CA THR A 90 -15.70 -46.07 30.67
C THR A 90 -15.68 -47.20 29.64
N SER A 91 -16.74 -48.01 29.60
CA SER A 91 -16.92 -49.00 28.53
C SER A 91 -17.18 -48.36 27.15
N ARG A 92 -17.56 -47.08 27.10
CA ARG A 92 -17.97 -46.35 25.88
C ARG A 92 -17.15 -45.08 25.60
N ASN A 93 -16.61 -44.41 26.63
CA ASN A 93 -16.02 -43.05 26.54
C ASN A 93 -14.62 -42.96 27.20
N GLY A 94 -13.95 -41.83 27.03
CA GLY A 94 -12.69 -41.46 27.70
C GLY A 94 -11.45 -42.18 27.14
N ARG A 95 -11.56 -42.80 25.96
CA ARG A 95 -10.47 -43.56 25.33
C ARG A 95 -9.59 -42.74 24.40
N GLN A 96 -10.09 -41.62 23.89
CA GLN A 96 -9.37 -40.75 22.96
C GLN A 96 -8.40 -39.81 23.70
N ASP A 97 -7.51 -39.18 22.94
CA ASP A 97 -6.71 -38.04 23.38
C ASP A 97 -6.98 -36.83 22.47
N TYR A 98 -6.49 -35.64 22.85
CA TYR A 98 -6.73 -34.43 22.06
C TYR A 98 -6.16 -34.50 20.63
N TYR A 99 -5.14 -35.33 20.39
CA TYR A 99 -4.55 -35.52 19.06
C TYR A 99 -5.54 -36.24 18.13
N LEU A 100 -6.10 -37.36 18.58
CA LEU A 100 -7.06 -38.15 17.80
C LEU A 100 -8.39 -37.39 17.63
N ILE A 101 -8.83 -36.66 18.65
CA ILE A 101 -10.00 -35.78 18.58
C ILE A 101 -9.78 -34.69 17.51
N GLY A 102 -8.64 -34.00 17.53
CA GLY A 102 -8.31 -32.97 16.55
C GLY A 102 -8.21 -33.49 15.11
N GLU A 103 -7.72 -34.71 14.92
CA GLU A 103 -7.64 -35.40 13.63
C GLU A 103 -9.03 -35.79 13.08
N ASN A 104 -9.90 -36.37 13.92
CA ASN A 104 -11.27 -36.74 13.55
C ASN A 104 -12.12 -35.51 13.21
N LEU A 105 -12.03 -34.45 14.01
CA LEU A 105 -12.76 -33.20 13.78
C LEU A 105 -12.30 -32.48 12.51
N LEU A 106 -11.00 -32.52 12.21
CA LEU A 106 -10.49 -31.97 10.96
C LEU A 106 -11.09 -32.70 9.76
N GLY A 107 -11.20 -34.03 9.82
CA GLY A 107 -11.88 -34.84 8.79
C GLY A 107 -13.35 -34.46 8.61
N SER A 108 -14.10 -34.37 9.72
CA SER A 108 -15.52 -33.96 9.74
C SER A 108 -15.73 -32.55 9.14
N ILE A 109 -14.98 -31.55 9.62
CA ILE A 109 -15.08 -30.18 9.11
C ILE A 109 -14.71 -30.13 7.63
N PHE A 110 -13.68 -30.84 7.17
CA PHE A 110 -13.28 -30.82 5.76
C PHE A 110 -14.23 -31.59 4.83
N LEU A 111 -14.95 -32.61 5.34
CA LEU A 111 -16.01 -33.29 4.62
C LEU A 111 -17.16 -32.32 4.30
N HIS A 112 -17.63 -31.58 5.30
CA HIS A 112 -18.75 -30.66 5.15
C HIS A 112 -18.37 -29.29 4.58
N ALA A 113 -17.13 -28.82 4.74
CA ALA A 113 -16.69 -27.52 4.25
C ALA A 113 -16.80 -27.32 2.72
N GLN A 114 -17.04 -28.38 1.93
CA GLN A 114 -17.40 -28.26 0.51
C GLN A 114 -18.86 -27.89 0.27
N GLU A 115 -19.77 -28.41 1.09
CA GLU A 115 -21.20 -28.08 1.05
C GLU A 115 -21.46 -26.72 1.71
N TYR A 116 -20.69 -26.38 2.76
CA TYR A 116 -20.85 -25.17 3.56
C TYR A 116 -19.80 -24.07 3.28
N GLU A 117 -18.96 -24.24 2.25
CA GLU A 117 -17.99 -23.26 1.75
C GLU A 117 -17.03 -22.65 2.82
N MET A 118 -16.72 -23.40 3.89
CA MET A 118 -16.00 -22.87 5.07
C MET A 118 -14.54 -22.43 4.78
N TRP A 119 -14.03 -22.66 3.57
CA TRP A 119 -12.72 -22.21 3.10
C TRP A 119 -12.76 -21.00 2.16
N SER A 120 -13.93 -20.41 1.88
CA SER A 120 -14.06 -19.20 1.04
C SER A 120 -14.41 -17.92 1.83
N LYS A 121 -14.87 -18.06 3.08
CA LYS A 121 -15.32 -16.97 3.96
C LYS A 121 -14.56 -16.96 5.30
N PRO A 122 -14.53 -15.82 6.01
CA PRO A 122 -14.01 -15.71 7.37
C PRO A 122 -14.53 -16.78 8.34
N VAL A 123 -13.64 -17.31 9.19
CA VAL A 123 -13.92 -18.36 10.17
C VAL A 123 -13.59 -17.88 11.60
N VAL A 124 -14.53 -18.10 12.51
CA VAL A 124 -14.40 -17.88 13.95
C VAL A 124 -14.48 -19.24 14.67
N LEU A 125 -13.55 -19.49 15.58
CA LEU A 125 -13.52 -20.70 16.41
C LEU A 125 -13.73 -20.30 17.88
N VAL A 126 -14.69 -20.91 18.58
CA VAL A 126 -15.04 -20.58 19.98
C VAL A 126 -14.90 -21.82 20.84
N GLY A 127 -13.98 -21.84 21.80
CA GLY A 127 -13.70 -23.00 22.65
C GLY A 127 -13.96 -22.75 24.12
N HIS A 128 -14.75 -23.63 24.75
CA HIS A 128 -14.92 -23.66 26.20
C HIS A 128 -14.01 -24.71 26.84
N SER A 129 -13.24 -24.30 27.86
CA SER A 129 -12.36 -25.14 28.64
C SER A 129 -11.44 -25.99 27.74
N LEU A 130 -11.51 -27.31 27.87
CA LEU A 130 -10.76 -28.26 27.07
C LEU A 130 -11.06 -28.20 25.57
N GLY A 131 -12.19 -27.63 25.15
CA GLY A 131 -12.48 -27.37 23.74
C GLY A 131 -11.49 -26.40 23.10
N GLY A 132 -10.94 -25.44 23.86
CA GLY A 132 -9.84 -24.59 23.37
C GLY A 132 -8.53 -25.35 23.13
N ILE A 133 -8.29 -26.44 23.88
CA ILE A 133 -7.15 -27.34 23.67
C ILE A 133 -7.35 -28.17 22.39
N VAL A 134 -8.59 -28.57 22.10
CA VAL A 134 -8.97 -29.25 20.86
C VAL A 134 -8.79 -28.35 19.63
N ILE A 135 -9.15 -27.06 19.71
CA ILE A 135 -8.86 -26.09 18.64
C ILE A 135 -7.36 -26.06 18.31
N LYS A 136 -6.48 -25.98 19.32
CA LYS A 136 -5.02 -25.96 19.11
C LYS A 136 -4.51 -27.21 18.39
N GLN A 137 -5.02 -28.40 18.74
CA GLN A 137 -4.70 -29.66 18.06
C GLN A 137 -5.19 -29.70 16.61
N LEU A 138 -6.45 -29.31 16.36
CA LEU A 138 -7.04 -29.26 15.03
C LEU A 138 -6.23 -28.38 14.07
N LEU A 139 -5.79 -27.20 14.54
CA LEU A 139 -5.03 -26.26 13.73
C LEU A 139 -3.59 -26.71 13.48
N LEU A 140 -2.91 -27.33 14.45
CA LEU A 140 -1.62 -27.98 14.22
C LEU A 140 -1.75 -29.14 13.22
N LYS A 141 -2.82 -29.94 13.32
CA LYS A 141 -3.13 -31.02 12.37
C LYS A 141 -3.29 -30.51 10.94
N ALA A 142 -4.07 -29.45 10.76
CA ALA A 142 -4.24 -28.78 9.47
C ALA A 142 -2.91 -28.23 8.94
N HIS A 143 -2.10 -27.57 9.78
CA HIS A 143 -0.79 -27.05 9.38
C HIS A 143 0.17 -28.16 8.93
N HIS A 144 0.28 -29.27 9.67
CA HIS A 144 1.17 -30.38 9.33
C HIS A 144 0.82 -31.05 7.98
N ILE A 145 -0.45 -31.05 7.57
CA ILE A 145 -0.89 -31.55 6.25
C ILE A 145 -0.28 -30.73 5.09
N LEU A 146 0.01 -29.44 5.30
CA LEU A 146 0.67 -28.61 4.29
C LEU A 146 2.10 -29.10 4.02
N GLY A 147 2.84 -29.47 5.06
CA GLY A 147 4.22 -29.96 4.97
C GLY A 147 4.37 -31.42 4.51
N ALA A 148 3.45 -32.31 4.90
CA ALA A 148 3.55 -33.73 4.60
C ALA A 148 3.37 -34.05 3.10
N GLY A 149 4.21 -34.93 2.54
CA GLY A 149 4.04 -35.43 1.16
C GLY A 149 2.85 -36.39 1.06
N SER A 150 1.86 -36.05 0.23
CA SER A 150 0.69 -36.89 -0.11
C SER A 150 -0.14 -37.43 1.07
N GLY A 151 -0.84 -36.53 1.77
CA GLY A 151 -2.02 -36.89 2.57
C GLY A 151 -3.31 -36.84 1.73
N GLY A 152 -4.38 -37.50 2.18
CA GLY A 152 -5.68 -37.56 1.49
C GLY A 152 -6.50 -36.25 1.42
N TYR A 153 -5.91 -35.13 1.81
CA TYR A 153 -6.57 -33.81 1.87
C TYR A 153 -6.04 -32.87 0.78
N ASN A 154 -6.91 -32.04 0.21
CA ASN A 154 -6.50 -30.99 -0.72
C ASN A 154 -5.76 -29.87 0.02
N LYS A 155 -4.43 -29.82 -0.13
CA LYS A 155 -3.56 -28.81 0.51
C LYS A 155 -3.96 -27.36 0.24
N GLY A 156 -4.49 -27.05 -0.94
CA GLY A 156 -4.96 -25.71 -1.29
C GLY A 156 -6.13 -25.28 -0.41
N ARG A 157 -7.13 -26.15 -0.24
CA ARG A 157 -8.26 -25.91 0.67
C ARG A 157 -7.86 -25.87 2.14
N VAL A 158 -6.89 -26.71 2.54
CA VAL A 158 -6.34 -26.67 3.91
C VAL A 158 -5.66 -25.33 4.18
N LYS A 159 -4.87 -24.81 3.22
CA LYS A 159 -4.29 -23.47 3.31
C LYS A 159 -5.36 -22.39 3.34
N GLN A 160 -6.37 -22.45 2.48
CA GLN A 160 -7.47 -21.46 2.43
C GLN A 160 -8.27 -21.40 3.75
N PHE A 161 -8.59 -22.55 4.34
CA PHE A 161 -9.22 -22.61 5.67
C PHE A 161 -8.35 -21.92 6.74
N LEU A 162 -7.05 -22.23 6.79
CA LEU A 162 -6.11 -21.62 7.74
C LEU A 162 -5.92 -20.11 7.49
N ASP A 163 -5.87 -19.68 6.22
CA ASP A 163 -5.77 -18.29 5.79
C ASP A 163 -7.01 -17.45 6.14
N ASN A 164 -8.17 -18.09 6.35
CA ASN A 164 -9.46 -17.41 6.60
C ASN A 164 -9.88 -17.39 8.07
N ILE A 165 -9.12 -18.00 8.99
CA ILE A 165 -9.39 -17.90 10.43
C ILE A 165 -9.06 -16.48 10.90
N ILE A 166 -10.06 -15.81 11.48
CA ILE A 166 -9.97 -14.40 11.88
C ILE A 166 -10.06 -14.21 13.39
N LEU A 167 -10.64 -15.17 14.11
CA LEU A 167 -10.75 -15.15 15.56
C LEU A 167 -10.75 -16.58 16.12
N ILE A 168 -10.01 -16.75 17.20
CA ILE A 168 -10.10 -17.89 18.10
C ILE A 168 -10.43 -17.32 19.49
N TYR A 169 -11.58 -17.68 20.03
CA TYR A 169 -12.08 -17.18 21.32
C TYR A 169 -12.12 -18.33 22.34
N TYR A 170 -11.70 -18.05 23.58
CA TYR A 170 -11.59 -19.03 24.65
C TYR A 170 -12.43 -18.64 25.88
N TYR A 171 -13.28 -19.55 26.36
CA TYR A 171 -13.92 -19.47 27.67
C TYR A 171 -13.14 -20.37 28.65
N SER A 172 -12.41 -19.80 29.62
CA SER A 172 -11.60 -20.49 30.63
C SER A 172 -10.76 -21.67 30.09
N THR A 173 -10.08 -21.49 28.96
CA THR A 173 -9.27 -22.56 28.36
C THR A 173 -7.96 -22.74 29.14
N PRO A 174 -7.68 -23.92 29.72
CA PRO A 174 -6.52 -24.12 30.59
C PRO A 174 -5.22 -24.33 29.80
N HIS A 175 -4.66 -23.27 29.20
CA HIS A 175 -3.48 -23.35 28.34
C HIS A 175 -2.26 -23.93 29.08
N CYS A 176 -2.11 -23.63 30.38
CA CYS A 176 -1.07 -24.17 31.25
C CYS A 176 -1.58 -25.25 32.23
N GLY A 177 -2.79 -25.78 31.99
CA GLY A 177 -3.47 -26.78 32.82
C GLY A 177 -4.36 -26.21 33.93
N MET A 178 -5.26 -27.03 34.46
CA MET A 178 -6.22 -26.68 35.51
C MET A 178 -5.87 -27.34 36.85
N THR A 179 -6.36 -26.78 37.95
CA THR A 179 -6.14 -27.20 39.34
C THR A 179 -6.92 -28.48 39.65
N LEU A 180 -6.43 -29.62 39.15
CA LEU A 180 -6.94 -30.94 39.50
C LEU A 180 -6.12 -31.54 40.63
N ARG A 181 -6.81 -32.08 41.63
CA ARG A 181 -6.17 -32.84 42.71
C ARG A 181 -5.55 -34.13 42.19
N VAL A 182 -4.47 -34.56 42.84
CA VAL A 182 -3.86 -35.86 42.59
C VAL A 182 -4.65 -36.90 43.38
N GLU A 183 -5.25 -37.88 42.69
CA GLU A 183 -5.93 -39.01 43.36
C GLU A 183 -4.97 -39.90 44.17
N GLU A 184 -3.66 -39.69 44.03
CA GLU A 184 -2.59 -40.46 44.71
C GLU A 184 -2.32 -39.98 46.16
N ASP A 185 -2.78 -38.78 46.54
CA ASP A 185 -2.52 -38.16 47.87
C ASP A 185 -3.72 -38.24 48.84
N SER A 186 -4.74 -39.06 48.56
CA SER A 186 -5.91 -39.19 49.44
C SER A 186 -6.37 -40.64 49.64
N ASP A 187 -6.09 -41.19 50.81
CA ASP A 187 -6.78 -42.34 51.43
C ASP A 187 -8.24 -41.98 51.81
N GLY A 188 -8.99 -41.45 50.85
CA GLY A 188 -10.37 -41.00 51.01
C GLY A 188 -11.39 -42.13 50.79
N PRO A 189 -12.60 -42.10 51.40
CA PRO A 189 -13.50 -43.26 51.44
C PRO A 189 -14.23 -43.61 50.13
N LEU A 190 -13.92 -42.93 49.02
CA LEU A 190 -14.60 -43.06 47.73
C LEU A 190 -13.61 -43.43 46.63
N SER A 191 -13.23 -44.71 46.61
CA SER A 191 -12.55 -45.32 45.47
C SER A 191 -13.42 -45.15 44.22
N LEU A 192 -12.93 -44.37 43.25
CA LEU A 192 -13.61 -44.14 41.98
C LEU A 192 -13.64 -45.43 41.17
N SER A 193 -14.84 -45.83 40.72
CA SER A 193 -15.08 -47.09 40.02
C SER A 193 -14.52 -47.15 38.58
N CYS A 194 -13.97 -46.05 38.07
CA CYS A 194 -13.42 -45.92 36.73
C CYS A 194 -12.13 -45.06 36.76
N PRO A 195 -11.06 -45.45 36.06
CA PRO A 195 -9.78 -44.75 36.12
C PRO A 195 -9.79 -43.42 35.33
N PRO A 196 -8.95 -42.44 35.71
CA PRO A 196 -8.86 -41.15 35.00
C PRO A 196 -8.35 -41.30 33.57
N SER A 197 -8.97 -40.57 32.64
CA SER A 197 -8.68 -40.62 31.20
C SER A 197 -7.37 -39.91 30.84
N ARG A 198 -6.92 -40.07 29.59
CA ARG A 198 -5.76 -39.33 29.06
C ARG A 198 -6.04 -37.82 28.99
N ILE A 199 -7.30 -37.44 28.77
CA ILE A 199 -7.77 -36.04 28.81
C ILE A 199 -7.56 -35.44 30.20
N TRP A 200 -8.03 -36.11 31.27
CA TRP A 200 -7.83 -35.68 32.66
C TRP A 200 -6.35 -35.57 33.03
N LYS A 201 -5.55 -36.62 32.75
CA LYS A 201 -4.11 -36.63 33.07
C LYS A 201 -3.36 -35.49 32.39
N ASN A 202 -3.71 -35.19 31.14
CA ASN A 202 -3.12 -34.12 30.36
C ASN A 202 -3.64 -32.72 30.75
N ALA A 203 -4.86 -32.61 31.29
CA ALA A 203 -5.47 -31.32 31.68
C ALA A 203 -4.82 -30.66 32.91
N ARG A 204 -3.96 -31.37 33.65
CA ARG A 204 -3.33 -30.89 34.90
C ARG A 204 -2.33 -29.76 34.67
N THR A 205 -2.17 -28.88 35.66
CA THR A 205 -1.06 -27.92 35.72
C THR A 205 0.30 -28.62 35.62
N LEU A 206 1.28 -27.92 35.01
CA LEU A 206 2.65 -28.41 34.78
C LEU A 206 2.74 -29.69 33.91
N ASN A 207 1.71 -30.03 33.14
CA ASN A 207 1.72 -31.20 32.27
C ASN A 207 2.54 -30.98 30.98
N ALA A 208 3.55 -31.82 30.74
CA ALA A 208 4.45 -31.74 29.59
C ALA A 208 3.78 -31.90 28.20
N TYR A 209 2.58 -32.50 28.11
CA TYR A 209 1.79 -32.51 26.87
C TYR A 209 1.24 -31.11 26.56
N LEU A 210 0.64 -30.44 27.55
CA LEU A 210 0.13 -29.08 27.37
C LEU A 210 1.26 -28.08 27.11
N SER A 211 2.37 -28.14 27.85
CA SER A 211 3.51 -27.26 27.61
C SER A 211 4.05 -27.37 26.18
N ARG A 212 4.15 -28.59 25.64
CA ARG A 212 4.58 -28.83 24.25
C ARG A 212 3.54 -28.37 23.23
N LEU A 213 2.27 -28.72 23.43
CA LEU A 213 1.17 -28.27 22.55
C LEU A 213 1.08 -26.73 22.50
N GLN A 214 1.19 -26.07 23.65
CA GLN A 214 1.22 -24.62 23.76
C GLN A 214 2.42 -24.04 23.01
N HIS A 215 3.60 -24.65 23.12
CA HIS A 215 4.80 -24.23 22.41
C HIS A 215 4.69 -24.40 20.89
N GLU A 216 4.30 -25.59 20.40
CA GLU A 216 4.09 -25.89 18.99
C GLU A 216 3.00 -24.97 18.38
N PHE A 217 1.88 -24.77 19.08
CA PHE A 217 0.81 -23.88 18.63
C PHE A 217 1.25 -22.40 18.61
N SER A 218 2.05 -21.97 19.58
CA SER A 218 2.62 -20.61 19.59
C SER A 218 3.57 -20.39 18.41
N GLN A 219 4.44 -21.35 18.11
CA GLN A 219 5.30 -21.32 16.93
C GLN A 219 4.47 -21.27 15.64
N MET A 220 3.54 -22.22 15.45
CA MET A 220 2.74 -22.34 14.23
C MET A 220 1.84 -21.13 14.02
N SER A 221 1.14 -20.66 15.07
CA SER A 221 0.28 -19.46 14.96
C SER A 221 1.08 -18.18 14.70
N SER A 222 2.38 -18.13 14.99
CA SER A 222 3.24 -17.01 14.58
C SER A 222 3.45 -16.92 13.07
N LEU A 223 3.35 -18.04 12.33
CA LEU A 223 3.45 -18.08 10.87
C LEU A 223 2.19 -17.52 10.18
N TYR A 224 1.05 -17.56 10.87
CA TYR A 224 -0.23 -16.94 10.46
C TYR A 224 -0.43 -15.57 11.15
N ARG A 225 0.67 -14.87 11.41
CA ARG A 225 0.74 -13.56 12.08
C ARG A 225 1.49 -12.54 11.22
N THR A 226 1.05 -12.40 9.98
CA THR A 226 1.52 -11.41 9.00
C THR A 226 0.61 -10.18 8.99
N ASP A 227 1.11 -9.03 8.52
CA ASP A 227 0.39 -7.75 8.60
C ASP A 227 -0.98 -7.78 7.88
N ASP A 228 -1.10 -8.54 6.80
CA ASP A 228 -2.34 -8.62 5.98
C ASP A 228 -3.26 -9.80 6.38
N LYS A 229 -2.79 -10.70 7.26
CA LYS A 229 -3.54 -11.88 7.75
C LYS A 229 -3.08 -12.27 9.17
N LYS A 230 -3.98 -12.11 10.15
CA LYS A 230 -3.73 -12.44 11.55
C LYS A 230 -4.87 -13.24 12.18
N TRP A 231 -4.54 -14.39 12.77
CA TRP A 231 -5.42 -15.05 13.73
C TRP A 231 -5.48 -14.22 15.03
N ARG A 232 -6.59 -13.51 15.30
CA ARG A 232 -6.81 -12.93 16.64
C ARG A 232 -7.09 -14.05 17.64
N LYS A 233 -6.53 -13.94 18.84
CA LYS A 233 -6.84 -14.83 19.98
C LYS A 233 -7.38 -14.03 21.15
N ALA A 234 -8.53 -14.39 21.70
CA ALA A 234 -9.14 -13.73 22.87
C ALA A 234 -9.56 -14.77 23.92
N THR A 235 -9.56 -14.41 25.20
CA THR A 235 -9.92 -15.32 26.30
C THR A 235 -10.73 -14.60 27.39
N ILE A 236 -11.68 -15.29 28.01
CA ILE A 236 -12.35 -14.83 29.23
C ILE A 236 -12.22 -15.89 30.32
N GLY A 237 -11.76 -15.48 31.50
CA GLY A 237 -11.53 -16.36 32.65
C GLY A 237 -12.60 -16.29 33.72
N GLU A 238 -12.82 -17.41 34.40
CA GLU A 238 -13.55 -17.47 35.67
C GLU A 238 -12.82 -16.69 36.77
N THR A 239 -13.58 -16.14 37.71
CA THR A 239 -13.08 -15.63 39.00
C THR A 239 -13.81 -16.21 40.21
N SER A 240 -14.98 -16.79 40.00
CA SER A 240 -15.80 -17.35 41.07
C SER A 240 -15.42 -18.80 41.33
N MET A 241 -15.51 -19.24 42.59
CA MET A 241 -15.14 -20.60 42.98
C MET A 241 -16.03 -21.64 42.30
N THR A 242 -15.42 -22.55 41.54
CA THR A 242 -16.10 -23.71 40.96
C THR A 242 -16.31 -24.77 42.03
N LYS A 243 -17.57 -25.14 42.27
CA LYS A 243 -17.93 -26.29 43.12
C LYS A 243 -18.03 -27.54 42.25
N TRP A 244 -16.95 -28.31 42.20
CA TRP A 244 -16.92 -29.59 41.50
C TRP A 244 -16.83 -30.75 42.49
N ASP A 245 -17.98 -31.14 43.03
CA ASP A 245 -18.09 -32.18 44.07
C ASP A 245 -17.48 -33.52 43.62
N LEU A 246 -17.62 -33.87 42.34
CA LEU A 246 -17.02 -35.05 41.69
C LEU A 246 -15.48 -35.08 41.68
N GLY A 247 -14.81 -33.94 41.91
CA GLY A 247 -13.35 -33.84 42.09
C GLY A 247 -12.92 -33.37 43.48
N GLY A 248 -13.87 -33.09 44.38
CA GLY A 248 -13.61 -32.42 45.66
C GLY A 248 -13.00 -31.02 45.51
N ILE A 249 -13.22 -30.35 44.37
CA ILE A 249 -12.63 -29.05 44.06
C ILE A 249 -13.60 -27.96 44.51
N HIS A 250 -13.07 -27.05 45.31
CA HIS A 250 -13.72 -25.84 45.82
C HIS A 250 -12.71 -24.69 45.66
N ASP A 251 -12.38 -24.37 44.41
CA ASP A 251 -11.40 -23.34 44.04
C ASP A 251 -11.75 -22.78 42.66
N VAL A 252 -11.05 -21.74 42.20
CA VAL A 252 -11.05 -21.34 40.79
C VAL A 252 -10.34 -22.46 40.01
N LEU A 253 -11.04 -23.11 39.08
CA LEU A 253 -10.57 -24.37 38.51
C LEU A 253 -9.35 -24.15 37.59
N VAL A 254 -9.37 -23.09 36.81
CA VAL A 254 -8.27 -22.67 35.94
C VAL A 254 -7.68 -21.39 36.52
N PRO A 255 -6.45 -21.41 37.05
CA PRO A 255 -5.79 -20.20 37.54
C PRO A 255 -5.56 -19.18 36.43
N GLU A 256 -5.45 -17.90 36.79
CA GLU A 256 -5.22 -16.80 35.85
C GLU A 256 -3.99 -17.04 34.95
N GLY A 257 -2.87 -17.47 35.51
CA GLY A 257 -1.66 -17.83 34.75
C GLY A 257 -1.82 -19.02 33.79
N SER A 258 -3.00 -19.64 33.72
CA SER A 258 -3.33 -20.73 32.80
C SER A 258 -4.38 -20.34 31.76
N TRP A 259 -5.48 -19.66 32.13
CA TRP A 259 -6.48 -19.26 31.13
C TRP A 259 -6.10 -18.01 30.34
N ARG A 260 -5.22 -17.15 30.89
CA ARG A 260 -4.75 -15.93 30.23
C ARG A 260 -4.05 -16.24 28.90
N GLY A 261 -3.17 -17.24 28.89
CA GLY A 261 -2.42 -17.70 27.72
C GLY A 261 -1.42 -16.68 27.18
N ASP A 262 -0.13 -17.02 27.20
CA ASP A 262 0.95 -16.12 26.75
C ASP A 262 0.83 -15.68 25.28
N ASP A 263 0.01 -16.37 24.50
CA ASP A 263 -0.20 -16.15 23.07
C ASP A 263 -1.53 -15.46 22.70
N CYS A 264 -2.33 -15.03 23.68
CA CYS A 264 -3.60 -14.32 23.47
C CYS A 264 -3.42 -12.80 23.28
N ASP A 265 -4.24 -12.20 22.41
CA ASP A 265 -4.25 -10.75 22.14
C ASP A 265 -5.15 -9.96 23.12
N SER A 266 -6.12 -10.62 23.75
CA SER A 266 -7.11 -10.01 24.63
C SER A 266 -7.52 -10.97 25.75
N TYR A 267 -7.74 -10.44 26.95
CA TYR A 267 -8.21 -11.20 28.12
C TYR A 267 -9.25 -10.40 28.92
N MET A 268 -10.31 -11.06 29.36
CA MET A 268 -11.33 -10.54 30.29
C MET A 268 -11.49 -11.50 31.49
N THR A 269 -12.04 -11.03 32.60
CA THR A 269 -12.55 -11.87 33.71
C THR A 269 -14.08 -11.78 33.79
N ALA A 270 -14.72 -12.89 34.16
CA ALA A 270 -16.14 -12.96 34.48
C ALA A 270 -16.33 -13.38 35.95
N ASP A 271 -17.24 -12.70 36.65
CA ASP A 271 -17.82 -13.20 37.91
C ASP A 271 -18.80 -14.35 37.59
N ALA A 272 -18.18 -15.46 37.19
CA ALA A 272 -18.78 -16.74 36.88
C ALA A 272 -17.82 -17.83 37.34
N ASP A 273 -18.37 -19.00 37.63
CA ASP A 273 -17.58 -20.22 37.77
C ASP A 273 -17.19 -20.81 36.41
N HIS A 274 -16.33 -21.82 36.41
CA HIS A 274 -15.82 -22.47 35.20
C HIS A 274 -16.92 -22.98 34.26
N PHE A 275 -18.09 -23.37 34.78
CA PHE A 275 -19.17 -23.94 33.96
C PHE A 275 -20.17 -22.87 33.48
N SER A 276 -20.29 -21.75 34.18
CA SER A 276 -21.19 -20.65 33.85
C SER A 276 -20.53 -19.54 33.03
N VAL A 277 -19.19 -19.48 32.98
CA VAL A 277 -18.43 -18.49 32.18
C VAL A 277 -18.82 -18.47 30.69
N CYS A 278 -19.26 -19.60 30.12
CA CYS A 278 -19.73 -19.74 28.74
C CYS A 278 -21.27 -19.63 28.57
N LYS A 279 -22.01 -19.35 29.65
CA LYS A 279 -23.49 -19.38 29.72
C LYS A 279 -24.07 -18.02 30.09
N PRO A 280 -24.04 -17.03 29.18
CA PRO A 280 -24.58 -15.70 29.43
C PRO A 280 -26.08 -15.75 29.76
N THR A 281 -26.52 -15.20 30.88
CA THR A 281 -27.94 -15.20 31.29
C THR A 281 -28.81 -14.24 30.47
N SER A 282 -28.19 -13.36 29.67
CA SER A 282 -28.83 -12.40 28.78
C SER A 282 -27.86 -11.91 27.70
N LYS A 283 -28.38 -11.22 26.66
CA LYS A 283 -27.57 -10.41 25.73
C LYS A 283 -26.74 -9.30 26.42
N THR A 284 -26.97 -9.03 27.70
CA THR A 284 -26.22 -8.04 28.49
C THR A 284 -25.18 -8.65 29.44
N SER A 285 -24.98 -9.97 29.42
CA SER A 285 -23.93 -10.62 30.22
C SER A 285 -22.54 -10.34 29.65
N ASN A 286 -21.55 -10.06 30.51
CA ASN A 286 -20.17 -9.74 30.10
C ASN A 286 -19.57 -10.81 29.15
N SER A 287 -19.84 -12.10 29.42
CA SER A 287 -19.37 -13.23 28.60
C SER A 287 -19.98 -13.31 27.20
N TYR A 288 -21.14 -12.68 26.97
CA TYR A 288 -21.74 -12.53 25.63
C TYR A 288 -21.23 -11.27 24.94
N ILE A 289 -21.23 -10.14 25.67
CA ILE A 289 -20.77 -8.84 25.16
C ILE A 289 -19.31 -8.93 24.70
N ASP A 290 -18.42 -9.58 25.47
CA ASP A 290 -17.02 -9.72 25.08
C ASP A 290 -16.89 -10.52 23.77
N LEU A 291 -17.46 -11.72 23.68
CA LEU A 291 -17.44 -12.51 22.44
C LEU A 291 -17.99 -11.73 21.24
N LEU A 292 -19.16 -11.11 21.37
CA LEU A 292 -19.77 -10.31 20.30
C LEU A 292 -18.81 -9.18 19.89
N SER A 293 -18.24 -8.45 20.85
CA SER A 293 -17.29 -7.37 20.58
C SER A 293 -16.00 -7.85 19.91
N GLN A 294 -15.51 -9.05 20.22
CA GLN A 294 -14.33 -9.63 19.54
C GLN A 294 -14.66 -10.04 18.10
N ILE A 295 -15.85 -10.62 17.86
CA ILE A 295 -16.33 -10.97 16.52
C ILE A 295 -16.52 -9.71 15.68
N GLU A 296 -17.24 -8.72 16.21
CA GLU A 296 -17.44 -7.42 15.59
C GLU A 296 -16.10 -6.72 15.33
N ALA A 297 -15.16 -6.74 16.27
CA ALA A 297 -13.85 -6.13 16.08
C ALA A 297 -13.00 -6.84 15.00
N CYS A 298 -13.09 -8.16 14.85
CA CYS A 298 -12.42 -8.87 13.74
C CYS A 298 -13.12 -8.63 12.39
N HIS A 299 -14.45 -8.65 12.35
CA HIS A 299 -15.22 -8.37 11.14
C HIS A 299 -15.08 -6.90 10.70
N TYR A 300 -15.05 -5.97 11.66
CA TYR A 300 -14.70 -4.57 11.48
C TYR A 300 -13.23 -4.41 11.08
N GLN A 301 -12.29 -5.20 11.62
CA GLN A 301 -10.89 -5.18 11.16
C GLN A 301 -10.73 -5.74 9.75
N LEU A 302 -11.55 -6.69 9.28
CA LEU A 302 -11.57 -7.04 7.86
C LEU A 302 -12.18 -5.92 7.04
N ARG A 303 -13.34 -5.40 7.45
CA ARG A 303 -13.96 -4.23 6.82
C ARG A 303 -13.11 -2.98 6.93
N MET A 304 -12.10 -2.91 7.80
CA MET A 304 -11.13 -1.82 7.94
C MET A 304 -9.79 -2.13 7.29
N THR A 305 -9.27 -3.35 7.21
CA THR A 305 -8.18 -3.66 6.26
C THR A 305 -8.74 -3.75 4.83
N GLN A 306 -10.06 -3.62 4.66
CA GLN A 306 -10.74 -3.20 3.45
C GLN A 306 -10.87 -1.66 3.47
N GLN A 307 -11.53 -1.04 4.46
CA GLN A 307 -11.74 0.41 4.54
C GLN A 307 -10.51 1.28 4.82
N VAL A 308 -9.32 0.76 5.12
CA VAL A 308 -8.03 1.42 5.46
C VAL A 308 -6.99 1.10 4.38
N ARG A 309 -7.11 -0.07 3.76
CA ARG A 309 -6.76 -0.22 2.34
C ARG A 309 -7.58 0.74 1.47
N GLU A 310 -8.74 1.20 1.93
CA GLU A 310 -9.46 2.36 1.41
C GLU A 310 -9.20 3.69 2.21
N ALA A 311 -8.66 3.69 3.44
CA ALA A 311 -8.57 4.84 4.39
C ALA A 311 -7.23 5.14 5.13
N VAL A 312 -6.12 4.47 4.80
CA VAL A 312 -4.73 4.96 4.88
C VAL A 312 -4.34 5.48 3.51
N THR A 313 -4.86 4.81 2.48
CA THR A 313 -5.48 5.40 1.29
C THR A 313 -6.36 6.65 1.55
N ARG A 314 -6.87 6.90 2.78
CA ARG A 314 -7.48 8.17 3.30
C ARG A 314 -6.68 8.91 4.41
N ARG A 315 -5.88 8.34 5.34
CA ARG A 315 -5.28 9.10 6.49
C ARG A 315 -3.87 8.72 7.06
N VAL A 316 -2.81 8.36 6.30
CA VAL A 316 -1.39 8.39 6.83
C VAL A 316 -0.40 9.30 6.09
N ILE A 317 -0.87 10.00 5.07
CA ILE A 317 -0.32 11.32 4.65
C ILE A 317 -0.68 12.39 5.73
N VAL A 318 -1.17 11.96 6.91
CA VAL A 318 -1.96 12.71 7.90
C VAL A 318 -1.38 12.71 9.33
N SER A 319 -0.14 13.18 9.47
CA SER A 319 0.42 13.64 10.76
C SER A 319 0.20 15.15 11.00
N ARG A 320 -0.34 15.69 12.09
CA ARG A 320 -0.66 15.18 13.44
C ARG A 320 -1.61 16.19 14.15
N GLU A 321 -2.12 15.79 15.31
CA GLU A 321 -2.96 16.55 16.26
C GLU A 321 -4.44 16.77 15.87
N THR A 322 -5.33 16.22 16.72
CA THR A 322 -6.74 16.57 17.03
C THR A 322 -7.68 17.11 15.94
N SER A 323 -8.90 16.60 15.72
CA SER A 323 -9.80 15.83 16.61
C SER A 323 -10.56 14.75 15.84
N LEU A 324 -10.49 13.50 16.30
CA LEU A 324 -11.20 12.35 15.73
C LEU A 324 -12.65 12.30 16.23
N LYS A 325 -13.49 13.24 15.77
CA LYS A 325 -14.94 13.20 16.01
C LYS A 325 -15.67 13.40 14.68
N GLU A 326 -16.35 12.33 14.27
CA GLU A 326 -16.98 12.07 12.97
C GLU A 326 -16.02 11.57 11.88
N LEU A 327 -15.91 10.23 11.78
CA LEU A 327 -15.23 9.53 10.70
C LEU A 327 -16.02 8.24 10.36
N PRO A 328 -16.97 8.31 9.41
CA PRO A 328 -17.77 7.18 8.94
C PRO A 328 -17.22 6.62 7.60
N SER A 329 -18.11 6.21 6.69
CA SER A 329 -17.91 5.75 5.31
C SER A 329 -16.79 6.43 4.52
N LEU A 330 -16.32 5.77 3.43
CA LEU A 330 -15.29 6.31 2.57
C LEU A 330 -15.67 7.65 1.93
N ASP A 331 -15.00 8.71 2.35
CA ASP A 331 -15.30 10.07 1.93
C ASP A 331 -14.06 10.85 1.46
N LEU A 332 -14.33 11.79 0.54
CA LEU A 332 -13.36 12.76 0.03
C LEU A 332 -12.72 13.59 1.16
N ALA A 333 -13.48 13.94 2.19
CA ALA A 333 -13.02 14.79 3.29
C ALA A 333 -11.74 14.25 3.95
N SER A 334 -11.65 12.93 4.08
CA SER A 334 -10.46 12.30 4.64
C SER A 334 -9.28 12.29 3.65
N LEU A 335 -9.51 12.08 2.34
CA LEU A 335 -8.46 12.26 1.33
C LEU A 335 -7.90 13.70 1.31
N VAL A 336 -8.75 14.70 1.57
CA VAL A 336 -8.30 16.09 1.61
C VAL A 336 -7.45 16.35 2.86
N ASP A 337 -7.86 15.82 4.03
CA ASP A 337 -7.00 15.77 5.22
C ASP A 337 -5.67 15.10 4.86
N LEU A 338 -5.70 13.92 4.21
CA LEU A 338 -4.54 13.15 3.71
C LEU A 338 -3.55 14.12 3.10
N LYS A 339 -3.91 14.67 1.95
CA LYS A 339 -3.10 15.52 1.09
C LYS A 339 -2.37 16.63 1.86
N GLU A 340 -3.06 17.34 2.75
CA GLU A 340 -2.51 18.53 3.40
C GLU A 340 -1.34 18.23 4.36
N ARG A 341 -1.27 17.04 4.99
CA ARG A 341 -0.20 16.82 5.98
C ARG A 341 1.09 16.20 5.46
N LEU A 342 1.15 15.52 4.29
CA LEU A 342 2.45 15.20 3.67
C LEU A 342 3.13 16.40 3.04
N LYS A 343 2.38 17.45 2.72
CA LYS A 343 2.94 18.72 2.26
C LYS A 343 4.13 19.13 3.14
N ASN A 344 3.99 18.96 4.45
CA ASN A 344 4.98 19.32 5.46
C ASN A 344 5.54 18.12 6.28
N ALA A 345 5.20 16.88 5.95
CA ALA A 345 5.66 15.73 6.75
C ALA A 345 7.15 15.42 6.52
N PRO A 346 7.88 15.00 7.57
CA PRO A 346 9.24 14.49 7.47
C PRO A 346 9.41 13.33 6.46
N VAL A 347 10.64 13.22 5.93
CA VAL A 347 11.03 12.20 4.93
C VAL A 347 10.83 10.78 5.46
N GLU A 348 11.01 10.59 6.76
CA GLU A 348 10.87 9.34 7.49
C GLU A 348 9.41 8.85 7.45
N ILE A 349 8.44 9.76 7.67
CA ILE A 349 7.00 9.44 7.60
C ILE A 349 6.62 9.07 6.16
N LYS A 350 7.09 9.85 5.18
CA LYS A 350 6.91 9.55 3.75
C LYS A 350 7.48 8.19 3.37
N THR A 351 8.62 7.81 3.96
CA THR A 351 9.30 6.56 3.65
C THR A 351 8.59 5.36 4.29
N GLN A 352 8.22 5.46 5.56
CA GLN A 352 7.44 4.44 6.27
C GLN A 352 6.10 4.12 5.57
N LEU A 353 5.43 5.15 5.03
CA LEU A 353 4.23 4.99 4.21
C LEU A 353 4.45 4.05 3.01
N VAL A 354 5.38 4.39 2.12
CA VAL A 354 5.57 3.66 0.86
C VAL A 354 6.24 2.31 1.10
N ASP A 355 6.93 2.13 2.23
CA ASP A 355 7.52 0.85 2.66
C ASP A 355 6.50 -0.08 3.37
N SER A 356 5.25 0.33 3.59
CA SER A 356 4.12 -0.56 3.96
C SER A 356 3.73 -1.46 2.78
N SER A 357 3.38 -2.72 3.04
CA SER A 357 3.22 -3.81 2.05
C SER A 357 2.24 -3.49 0.92
N ASP A 358 1.11 -2.86 1.23
CA ASP A 358 0.01 -2.63 0.28
C ASP A 358 -0.28 -1.15 -0.03
N PHE A 359 0.14 -0.20 0.80
CA PHE A 359 -0.31 1.21 0.70
C PHE A 359 -0.17 1.84 -0.70
N LEU A 360 0.96 1.62 -1.38
CA LEU A 360 1.16 2.16 -2.73
C LEU A 360 0.24 1.49 -3.77
N HIS A 361 -0.07 0.21 -3.61
CA HIS A 361 -0.99 -0.53 -4.48
C HIS A 361 -2.40 0.04 -4.35
N ASP A 362 -2.86 0.20 -3.11
CA ASP A 362 -4.20 0.67 -2.79
C ASP A 362 -4.45 2.11 -3.25
N LEU A 363 -3.47 2.98 -2.99
CA LEU A 363 -3.50 4.39 -3.35
C LEU A 363 -3.53 4.58 -4.87
N VAL A 364 -2.73 3.80 -5.62
CA VAL A 364 -2.77 3.79 -7.10
C VAL A 364 -4.12 3.28 -7.61
N GLY A 365 -4.81 2.40 -6.86
CA GLY A 365 -6.18 1.98 -7.13
C GLY A 365 -7.25 3.08 -7.05
N LEU A 366 -6.98 4.22 -6.39
CA LEU A 366 -7.89 5.38 -6.39
C LEU A 366 -7.80 6.25 -7.65
N LEU A 367 -6.78 6.10 -8.49
CA LEU A 367 -6.67 6.85 -9.76
C LEU A 367 -7.61 6.34 -10.85
N SER A 368 -8.40 5.28 -10.59
CA SER A 368 -9.20 4.55 -11.56
C SER A 368 -10.66 4.41 -11.14
N GLU A 369 -11.56 4.43 -12.13
CA GLU A 369 -13.00 4.14 -11.98
C GLU A 369 -13.31 2.63 -12.05
N GLU A 370 -12.32 1.78 -12.36
CA GLU A 370 -12.46 0.32 -12.44
C GLU A 370 -13.09 -0.28 -11.18
N GLY A 371 -14.27 -0.89 -11.33
CA GLY A 371 -14.97 -1.60 -10.26
C GLY A 371 -15.78 -0.73 -9.29
N ARG A 372 -16.20 0.48 -9.70
CA ARG A 372 -16.93 1.45 -8.86
C ARG A 372 -18.24 1.90 -9.50
N ASP A 373 -19.19 2.36 -8.66
CA ASP A 373 -20.52 2.80 -9.09
C ASP A 373 -20.51 4.14 -9.86
N GLU A 374 -21.48 4.32 -10.77
CA GLU A 374 -21.69 5.59 -11.46
C GLU A 374 -21.90 6.75 -10.47
N GLY A 375 -21.04 7.75 -10.54
CA GLY A 375 -21.09 8.94 -9.69
C GLY A 375 -20.15 8.94 -8.47
N TRP A 376 -19.43 7.85 -8.18
CA TRP A 376 -18.47 7.76 -7.05
C TRP A 376 -17.45 8.92 -7.01
N ASP A 377 -17.00 9.39 -8.17
CA ASP A 377 -16.08 10.53 -8.33
C ASP A 377 -16.54 11.44 -9.48
N ALA A 378 -17.83 11.80 -9.47
CA ALA A 378 -18.45 12.63 -10.49
C ALA A 378 -17.72 13.96 -10.69
N ASP A 379 -17.33 14.62 -9.59
CA ASP A 379 -16.61 15.91 -9.57
C ASP A 379 -15.07 15.78 -9.71
N GLY A 380 -14.54 14.56 -9.84
CA GLY A 380 -13.10 14.30 -10.05
C GLY A 380 -12.22 14.48 -8.80
N ARG A 381 -12.78 14.90 -7.66
CA ARG A 381 -11.98 15.34 -6.51
C ARG A 381 -11.21 14.22 -5.83
N ILE A 382 -11.67 12.97 -5.87
CA ILE A 382 -10.93 11.82 -5.33
C ILE A 382 -9.65 11.59 -6.14
N ARG A 383 -9.75 11.57 -7.47
CA ARG A 383 -8.58 11.42 -8.36
C ARG A 383 -7.61 12.59 -8.26
N ALA A 384 -8.11 13.82 -8.27
CA ALA A 384 -7.28 15.02 -8.10
C ALA A 384 -6.49 14.98 -6.76
N THR A 385 -7.17 14.62 -5.68
CA THR A 385 -6.55 14.55 -4.35
C THR A 385 -5.49 13.44 -4.30
N THR A 386 -5.78 12.26 -4.88
CA THR A 386 -4.85 11.12 -5.02
C THR A 386 -3.60 11.48 -5.84
N ALA A 387 -3.73 12.28 -6.89
CA ALA A 387 -2.59 12.73 -7.68
C ALA A 387 -1.68 13.69 -6.89
N TYR A 388 -2.25 14.67 -6.16
CA TYR A 388 -1.46 15.55 -5.27
C TYR A 388 -0.73 14.78 -4.16
N ILE A 389 -1.38 13.76 -3.63
CA ILE A 389 -0.80 12.81 -2.66
C ILE A 389 0.47 12.14 -3.21
N LEU A 390 0.43 11.62 -4.44
CA LEU A 390 1.59 11.01 -5.09
C LEU A 390 2.70 12.04 -5.36
N TYR A 391 2.33 13.27 -5.74
CA TYR A 391 3.26 14.40 -5.86
C TYR A 391 4.04 14.65 -4.55
N PHE A 392 3.36 14.71 -3.40
CA PHE A 392 4.03 14.95 -2.10
C PHE A 392 4.93 13.80 -1.63
N LEU A 393 4.66 12.56 -2.05
CA LEU A 393 5.52 11.41 -1.84
C LEU A 393 6.75 11.44 -2.76
N ALA A 394 6.54 11.63 -4.07
CA ALA A 394 7.58 11.66 -5.10
C ALA A 394 8.56 12.84 -4.96
N GLY A 395 8.24 13.85 -4.14
CA GLY A 395 9.18 14.88 -3.72
C GLY A 395 10.47 14.30 -3.12
N VAL A 396 10.37 13.19 -2.38
CA VAL A 396 11.53 12.48 -1.79
C VAL A 396 12.24 11.63 -2.85
N LYS A 397 13.54 11.86 -3.08
CA LYS A 397 14.34 11.15 -4.12
C LYS A 397 14.23 9.62 -4.07
N LYS A 398 14.33 8.99 -2.89
CA LYS A 398 14.18 7.53 -2.71
C LYS A 398 12.80 7.03 -3.15
N LEU A 399 11.74 7.80 -2.85
CA LEU A 399 10.36 7.43 -3.12
C LEU A 399 9.94 7.72 -4.55
N ARG A 400 10.50 8.76 -5.18
CA ARG A 400 10.36 9.04 -6.61
C ARG A 400 10.72 7.80 -7.44
N ALA A 401 11.90 7.23 -7.21
CA ALA A 401 12.34 6.02 -7.88
C ALA A 401 11.41 4.82 -7.57
N LYS A 402 10.98 4.65 -6.30
CA LYS A 402 10.08 3.55 -5.92
C LYS A 402 8.68 3.65 -6.57
N ILE A 403 8.13 4.85 -6.69
CA ILE A 403 6.84 5.12 -7.35
C ILE A 403 7.00 5.02 -8.88
N GLY A 404 8.11 5.52 -9.43
CA GLY A 404 8.46 5.41 -10.85
C GLY A 404 8.60 3.97 -11.34
N LEU A 405 9.18 3.11 -10.49
CA LEU A 405 9.28 1.67 -10.71
C LEU A 405 7.95 0.91 -10.49
N TYR A 406 6.86 1.59 -10.12
CA TYR A 406 5.54 0.99 -9.93
C TYR A 406 4.68 1.18 -11.20
N PRO A 407 4.57 0.18 -12.11
CA PRO A 407 4.12 0.45 -13.49
C PRO A 407 2.68 0.99 -13.60
N GLN A 408 1.82 0.61 -12.66
CA GLN A 408 0.43 1.05 -12.61
C GLN A 408 0.27 2.52 -12.18
N ALA A 409 1.23 3.08 -11.44
CA ALA A 409 1.14 4.48 -10.99
C ALA A 409 1.23 5.44 -12.18
N LEU A 410 2.27 5.25 -13.01
CA LEU A 410 2.50 6.12 -14.16
C LEU A 410 1.44 5.94 -15.25
N LEU A 411 1.02 4.70 -15.52
CA LEU A 411 -0.03 4.39 -16.50
C LEU A 411 -1.34 5.10 -16.16
N ARG A 412 -1.78 5.03 -14.90
CA ARG A 412 -3.04 5.65 -14.47
C ARG A 412 -2.94 7.19 -14.49
N LEU A 413 -1.82 7.79 -14.08
CA LEU A 413 -1.61 9.23 -14.19
C LEU A 413 -1.66 9.72 -15.65
N LEU A 414 -0.99 9.05 -16.58
CA LEU A 414 -0.98 9.46 -18.00
C LEU A 414 -2.36 9.39 -18.66
N ASN A 415 -3.23 8.48 -18.21
CA ASN A 415 -4.62 8.42 -18.68
C ASN A 415 -5.44 9.64 -18.19
N LEU A 416 -5.20 10.14 -16.97
CA LEU A 416 -5.89 11.33 -16.43
C LEU A 416 -5.48 12.63 -17.14
N LEU A 417 -4.31 12.66 -17.79
CA LEU A 417 -3.82 13.81 -18.55
C LEU A 417 -4.66 14.12 -19.80
N HIS A 418 -5.32 13.09 -20.36
CA HIS A 418 -6.14 13.18 -21.58
C HIS A 418 -7.61 13.58 -21.32
N MET A 419 -7.96 13.93 -20.07
CA MET A 419 -9.31 14.38 -19.73
C MET A 419 -9.57 15.80 -20.25
N ASN A 420 -10.81 16.06 -20.68
CA ASN A 420 -11.18 17.38 -21.21
C ASN A 420 -11.03 18.46 -20.12
N VAL A 421 -10.16 19.44 -20.40
CA VAL A 421 -9.68 20.43 -19.41
C VAL A 421 -10.84 21.24 -18.82
N GLY A 422 -11.77 21.69 -19.67
CA GLY A 422 -12.90 22.55 -19.26
C GLY A 422 -13.93 21.89 -18.34
N GLU A 423 -13.93 20.57 -18.19
CA GLU A 423 -14.85 19.86 -17.28
C GLU A 423 -14.18 19.41 -15.97
N LYS A 424 -12.87 19.11 -15.97
CA LYS A 424 -12.15 18.53 -14.82
C LYS A 424 -10.73 19.09 -14.62
N LEU A 425 -10.55 20.40 -14.84
CA LEU A 425 -9.28 21.15 -14.73
C LEU A 425 -8.40 20.74 -13.52
N GLU A 426 -8.96 20.65 -12.32
CA GLU A 426 -8.23 20.28 -11.10
C GLU A 426 -7.60 18.87 -11.16
N VAL A 427 -8.22 17.92 -11.86
CA VAL A 427 -7.67 16.56 -12.03
C VAL A 427 -6.43 16.60 -12.93
N VAL A 428 -6.52 17.33 -14.05
CA VAL A 428 -5.41 17.48 -15.01
C VAL A 428 -4.24 18.25 -14.37
N LYS A 429 -4.56 19.30 -13.61
CA LYS A 429 -3.57 20.08 -12.83
C LYS A 429 -2.85 19.23 -11.79
N ALA A 430 -3.58 18.49 -10.95
CA ALA A 430 -2.98 17.61 -9.95
C ALA A 430 -2.11 16.51 -10.58
N THR A 431 -2.54 15.99 -11.73
CA THR A 431 -1.81 14.99 -12.53
C THR A 431 -0.49 15.54 -13.07
N LEU A 432 -0.50 16.74 -13.65
CA LEU A 432 0.72 17.44 -14.12
C LEU A 432 1.74 17.65 -12.98
N TYR A 433 1.27 17.99 -11.78
CA TYR A 433 2.16 18.15 -10.61
C TYR A 433 2.88 16.84 -10.27
N ALA A 434 2.17 15.71 -10.25
CA ALA A 434 2.77 14.40 -9.99
C ALA A 434 3.75 13.99 -11.11
N LEU A 435 3.35 14.14 -12.39
CA LEU A 435 4.18 13.79 -13.53
C LEU A 435 5.45 14.64 -13.63
N ARG A 436 5.40 15.96 -13.36
CA ARG A 436 6.60 16.83 -13.32
C ARG A 436 7.66 16.30 -12.37
N VAL A 437 7.25 15.86 -11.18
CA VAL A 437 8.20 15.37 -10.16
C VAL A 437 8.72 13.99 -10.50
N LEU A 438 7.88 13.10 -11.03
CA LEU A 438 8.31 11.78 -11.50
C LEU A 438 9.26 11.89 -12.70
N ALA A 439 9.04 12.81 -13.64
CA ALA A 439 9.92 13.02 -14.80
C ALA A 439 11.37 13.39 -14.43
N ARG A 440 11.66 13.81 -13.19
CA ARG A 440 13.03 14.03 -12.68
C ARG A 440 13.78 12.73 -12.32
N ASP A 441 13.22 11.57 -12.64
CA ASP A 441 13.79 10.23 -12.45
C ASP A 441 13.87 9.53 -13.82
N GLY A 442 15.06 9.15 -14.27
CA GLY A 442 15.31 8.67 -15.65
C GLY A 442 14.42 7.50 -16.11
N PRO A 443 14.22 6.43 -15.30
CA PRO A 443 13.25 5.38 -15.60
C PRO A 443 11.83 5.91 -15.84
N SER A 444 11.37 6.84 -14.99
CA SER A 444 10.06 7.48 -15.09
C SER A 444 9.95 8.39 -16.32
N ALA A 445 10.98 9.19 -16.60
CA ALA A 445 11.07 10.07 -17.77
C ALA A 445 10.92 9.29 -19.08
N LYS A 446 11.70 8.20 -19.23
CA LYS A 446 11.63 7.28 -20.38
C LYS A 446 10.25 6.67 -20.53
N ALA A 447 9.56 6.35 -19.45
CA ALA A 447 8.24 5.75 -19.48
C ALA A 447 7.13 6.76 -19.83
N ILE A 448 7.27 8.05 -19.46
CA ILE A 448 6.42 9.15 -19.96
C ILE A 448 6.62 9.34 -21.46
N CYS A 449 7.87 9.50 -21.89
CA CYS A 449 8.24 9.74 -23.28
C CYS A 449 7.78 8.63 -24.25
N ARG A 450 7.80 7.37 -23.81
CA ARG A 450 7.34 6.21 -24.61
C ARG A 450 5.83 6.03 -24.68
N ARG A 451 5.03 6.84 -23.98
CA ARG A 451 3.57 6.74 -24.01
C ARG A 451 3.04 7.55 -25.20
N GLU A 452 2.44 6.85 -26.17
CA GLU A 452 1.72 7.43 -27.29
C GLU A 452 0.73 8.53 -26.83
N GLY A 453 0.72 9.67 -27.53
CA GLY A 453 -0.11 10.84 -27.22
C GLY A 453 0.29 11.67 -26.01
N ALA A 454 1.16 11.17 -25.12
CA ALA A 454 1.48 11.86 -23.87
C ALA A 454 2.20 13.21 -24.08
N LEU A 455 3.10 13.30 -25.08
CA LEU A 455 3.81 14.54 -25.38
C LEU A 455 2.90 15.55 -26.10
N ASP A 456 2.07 15.09 -27.03
CA ASP A 456 1.09 15.92 -27.74
C ASP A 456 0.05 16.52 -26.77
N GLN A 457 -0.38 15.74 -25.77
CA GLN A 457 -1.25 16.24 -24.71
C GLN A 457 -0.55 17.31 -23.85
N LEU A 458 0.75 17.18 -23.55
CA LEU A 458 1.51 18.25 -22.88
C LEU A 458 1.55 19.53 -23.74
N VAL A 459 1.69 19.40 -25.06
CA VAL A 459 1.65 20.53 -26.01
C VAL A 459 0.28 21.23 -26.00
N ILE A 460 -0.83 20.48 -26.03
CA ILE A 460 -2.18 21.04 -25.93
C ILE A 460 -2.39 21.81 -24.60
N LEU A 461 -1.80 21.33 -23.50
CA LEU A 461 -1.91 22.00 -22.19
C LEU A 461 -1.02 23.25 -22.10
N MET A 462 0.14 23.26 -22.76
CA MET A 462 0.97 24.45 -22.94
C MET A 462 0.29 25.56 -23.78
N ASP A 463 -0.55 25.15 -24.72
CA ASP A 463 -1.35 25.98 -25.63
C ASP A 463 -2.64 26.55 -24.99
N SER A 464 -2.97 26.16 -23.77
CA SER A 464 -4.19 26.63 -23.08
C SER A 464 -4.07 28.07 -22.59
N ASP A 465 -5.15 28.86 -22.69
CA ASP A 465 -5.22 30.22 -22.13
C ASP A 465 -5.70 30.26 -20.66
N GLU A 466 -6.03 29.09 -20.07
CA GLU A 466 -6.80 29.01 -18.82
C GLU A 466 -5.97 29.17 -17.54
N ASP A 467 -4.74 28.64 -17.49
CA ASP A 467 -3.91 28.66 -16.27
C ASP A 467 -2.40 28.68 -16.59
N THR A 468 -1.74 29.82 -16.33
CA THR A 468 -0.29 30.00 -16.51
C THR A 468 0.54 28.97 -15.75
N ASP A 469 0.17 28.59 -14.52
CA ASP A 469 0.93 27.61 -13.75
C ASP A 469 0.87 26.23 -14.41
N MET A 470 -0.31 25.85 -14.91
CA MET A 470 -0.52 24.61 -15.66
C MET A 470 0.39 24.53 -16.89
N ARG A 471 0.48 25.62 -17.66
CA ARG A 471 1.36 25.73 -18.83
C ARG A 471 2.84 25.60 -18.46
N VAL A 472 3.27 26.23 -17.36
CA VAL A 472 4.63 26.03 -16.80
C VAL A 472 4.86 24.56 -16.45
N LYS A 473 3.94 23.91 -15.72
CA LYS A 473 4.10 22.49 -15.34
C LYS A 473 4.13 21.57 -16.55
N ALA A 474 3.32 21.83 -17.58
CA ALA A 474 3.34 21.07 -18.82
C ALA A 474 4.71 21.20 -19.53
N ALA A 475 5.20 22.42 -19.72
CA ALA A 475 6.52 22.67 -20.31
C ALA A 475 7.67 22.06 -19.49
N THR A 476 7.66 22.18 -18.16
CA THR A 476 8.69 21.56 -17.32
C THR A 476 8.63 20.02 -17.36
N THR A 477 7.42 19.43 -17.41
CA THR A 477 7.26 17.97 -17.52
C THR A 477 7.76 17.47 -18.87
N LEU A 478 7.45 18.21 -19.94
CA LEU A 478 7.96 17.93 -21.28
C LEU A 478 9.49 17.94 -21.28
N ALA A 479 10.11 19.02 -20.79
CA ALA A 479 11.55 19.18 -20.73
C ALA A 479 12.26 18.03 -19.97
N PHE A 480 11.74 17.59 -18.82
CA PHE A 480 12.34 16.47 -18.09
C PHE A 480 12.08 15.10 -18.75
N ALA A 481 10.89 14.86 -19.30
CA ALA A 481 10.60 13.63 -20.03
C ALA A 481 11.46 13.48 -21.30
N THR A 482 11.90 14.60 -21.88
CA THR A 482 12.68 14.67 -23.11
C THR A 482 14.18 14.87 -22.88
N ASP A 483 14.66 14.89 -21.63
CA ASP A 483 16.08 15.14 -21.32
C ASP A 483 16.99 14.00 -21.83
N GLU A 484 16.50 12.76 -21.76
CA GLU A 484 17.20 11.56 -22.27
C GLU A 484 16.79 11.17 -23.71
N LEU A 485 16.09 12.03 -24.47
CA LEU A 485 15.43 11.63 -25.74
C LEU A 485 16.37 11.35 -26.93
N ARG A 486 17.69 11.52 -26.79
CA ARG A 486 18.70 11.36 -27.87
C ARG A 486 18.74 9.97 -28.55
N GLN A 487 17.81 9.05 -28.24
CA GLN A 487 17.75 7.68 -28.74
C GLN A 487 16.35 7.18 -29.16
N ASN A 488 15.24 7.95 -29.05
CA ASN A 488 13.92 7.51 -29.55
C ASN A 488 13.35 8.52 -30.56
N GLU A 489 13.36 8.16 -31.85
CA GLU A 489 13.04 9.11 -32.94
C GLU A 489 11.55 9.41 -33.15
N ASN A 490 10.60 8.75 -32.45
CA ASN A 490 9.15 8.88 -32.71
C ASN A 490 8.32 8.93 -31.41
N SER A 491 8.11 10.13 -30.85
CA SER A 491 7.29 10.33 -29.63
C SER A 491 6.26 11.47 -29.67
N PHE A 492 6.23 12.27 -30.74
CA PHE A 492 5.17 13.25 -31.02
C PHE A 492 4.39 12.83 -32.26
N LEU A 493 3.07 13.01 -32.20
CA LEU A 493 2.17 12.97 -33.35
C LEU A 493 2.19 14.31 -34.11
N ASP A 494 2.42 15.43 -33.45
CA ASP A 494 2.43 16.78 -34.04
C ASP A 494 3.63 17.63 -33.55
N ARG A 495 4.74 17.58 -34.30
CA ARG A 495 5.98 18.34 -33.98
C ARG A 495 5.92 19.81 -34.36
N GLU A 496 5.22 20.14 -35.44
CA GLU A 496 5.12 21.51 -35.95
C GLU A 496 4.38 22.38 -34.92
N ARG A 497 3.22 21.92 -34.45
CA ARG A 497 2.49 22.57 -33.35
C ARG A 497 3.29 22.62 -32.04
N ALA A 498 4.07 21.60 -31.74
CA ALA A 498 4.93 21.58 -30.54
C ALA A 498 5.97 22.72 -30.57
N CYS A 499 6.58 22.96 -31.74
CA CYS A 499 7.51 24.09 -31.94
C CYS A 499 6.79 25.44 -31.80
N GLU A 500 5.68 25.64 -32.54
CA GLU A 500 4.90 26.89 -32.51
C GLU A 500 4.47 27.30 -31.09
N VAL A 501 3.99 26.34 -30.29
CA VAL A 501 3.57 26.55 -28.90
C VAL A 501 4.77 26.96 -28.04
N LEU A 502 5.89 26.24 -28.12
CA LEU A 502 7.09 26.53 -27.33
C LEU A 502 7.72 27.89 -27.69
N VAL A 503 7.75 28.25 -28.98
CA VAL A 503 8.23 29.56 -29.44
C VAL A 503 7.32 30.68 -28.92
N ARG A 504 5.99 30.53 -29.04
CA ARG A 504 5.03 31.52 -28.51
C ARG A 504 5.19 31.72 -27.00
N MET A 505 5.43 30.66 -26.23
CA MET A 505 5.70 30.74 -24.79
C MET A 505 7.00 31.49 -24.45
N LEU A 506 8.03 31.45 -25.30
CA LEU A 506 9.21 32.30 -25.15
C LEU A 506 8.88 33.78 -25.42
N GLU A 507 8.03 34.08 -26.39
CA GLU A 507 7.65 35.46 -26.72
C GLU A 507 6.69 36.12 -25.71
N GLU A 508 6.09 35.34 -24.80
CA GLU A 508 5.18 35.85 -23.78
C GLU A 508 5.90 36.71 -22.72
N LYS A 509 5.38 37.92 -22.53
CA LYS A 509 6.00 38.93 -21.66
C LYS A 509 5.71 38.64 -20.18
N GLN A 510 6.72 38.85 -19.35
CA GLN A 510 6.63 38.87 -17.88
C GLN A 510 6.39 37.52 -17.18
N ILE A 511 6.73 36.38 -17.81
CA ILE A 511 6.58 35.05 -17.18
C ILE A 511 7.90 34.23 -17.29
N PRO A 512 8.98 34.59 -16.58
CA PRO A 512 10.30 33.94 -16.75
C PRO A 512 10.30 32.41 -16.54
N SER A 513 9.48 31.89 -15.63
CA SER A 513 9.36 30.44 -15.37
C SER A 513 8.76 29.66 -16.55
N LEU A 514 7.87 30.30 -17.32
CA LEU A 514 7.31 29.76 -18.56
C LEU A 514 8.40 29.73 -19.64
N GLN A 515 9.09 30.84 -19.80
CA GLN A 515 10.16 31.02 -20.79
C GLN A 515 11.35 30.06 -20.52
N TYR A 516 11.79 29.90 -19.27
CA TYR A 516 12.82 28.92 -18.88
C TYR A 516 12.39 27.46 -19.11
N SER A 517 11.11 27.14 -18.90
CA SER A 517 10.58 25.79 -19.15
C SER A 517 10.48 25.50 -20.65
N ALA A 518 10.00 26.47 -21.44
CA ALA A 518 9.94 26.37 -22.90
C ALA A 518 11.35 26.24 -23.50
N ALA A 519 12.31 27.05 -23.05
CA ALA A 519 13.71 26.94 -23.45
C ALA A 519 14.29 25.55 -23.13
N HIS A 520 14.06 25.02 -21.92
CA HIS A 520 14.56 23.69 -21.57
C HIS A 520 13.94 22.61 -22.47
N ALA A 521 12.64 22.67 -22.77
CA ALA A 521 12.02 21.74 -23.72
C ALA A 521 12.64 21.87 -25.13
N LEU A 522 12.80 23.08 -25.65
CA LEU A 522 13.43 23.35 -26.96
C LEU A 522 14.88 22.85 -27.05
N ALA A 523 15.65 22.93 -25.96
CA ALA A 523 17.03 22.44 -25.89
C ALA A 523 17.18 20.91 -26.12
N ASN A 524 16.06 20.18 -26.04
CA ASN A 524 16.01 18.74 -26.29
C ASN A 524 15.57 18.38 -27.71
N PHE A 525 15.25 19.38 -28.57
CA PHE A 525 14.81 19.21 -29.96
C PHE A 525 15.66 20.04 -30.94
N PRO A 526 16.85 19.55 -31.32
CA PRO A 526 17.72 20.23 -32.28
C PRO A 526 17.07 20.49 -33.63
N GLU A 527 16.05 19.71 -34.02
CA GLU A 527 15.28 19.95 -35.26
C GLU A 527 14.61 21.34 -35.30
N TYR A 528 14.22 21.90 -34.15
CA TYR A 528 13.55 23.20 -34.07
C TYR A 528 14.51 24.40 -34.16
N TYR A 529 15.82 24.18 -34.07
CA TYR A 529 16.82 25.27 -34.03
C TYR A 529 16.84 26.14 -35.28
N SER A 530 16.56 25.57 -36.46
CA SER A 530 16.51 26.35 -37.71
C SER A 530 15.26 27.24 -37.81
N GLU A 531 14.16 26.83 -37.20
CA GLU A 531 12.94 27.62 -37.12
C GLU A 531 13.08 28.73 -36.06
N LEU A 532 13.59 28.38 -34.88
CA LEU A 532 13.89 29.31 -33.79
C LEU A 532 14.88 30.42 -34.22
N ALA A 533 15.83 30.11 -35.11
CA ALA A 533 16.72 31.07 -35.75
C ALA A 533 16.00 32.10 -36.66
N GLN A 534 14.72 31.89 -36.99
CA GLN A 534 13.89 32.84 -37.75
C GLN A 534 13.05 33.77 -36.86
N GLN A 535 13.15 33.65 -35.53
CA GLN A 535 12.25 34.30 -34.57
C GLN A 535 13.02 35.29 -33.66
N PRO A 536 13.25 36.55 -34.09
CA PRO A 536 14.11 37.49 -33.37
C PRO A 536 13.70 37.76 -31.93
N LYS A 537 12.39 37.77 -31.63
CA LYS A 537 11.91 37.99 -30.26
C LYS A 537 12.19 36.79 -29.36
N ALA A 538 11.98 35.56 -29.84
CA ALA A 538 12.31 34.35 -29.09
C ALA A 538 13.82 34.26 -28.82
N LEU A 539 14.68 34.60 -29.80
CA LEU A 539 16.12 34.72 -29.62
C LEU A 539 16.48 35.78 -28.56
N MET A 540 15.82 36.93 -28.57
CA MET A 540 16.02 37.98 -27.57
C MET A 540 15.55 37.58 -26.17
N THR A 541 14.42 36.86 -26.05
CA THR A 541 14.03 36.23 -24.77
C THR A 541 15.12 35.29 -24.28
N LEU A 542 15.61 34.38 -25.13
CA LEU A 542 16.64 33.40 -24.74
C LEU A 542 17.92 34.12 -24.28
N ALA A 543 18.34 35.18 -24.96
CA ALA A 543 19.48 35.99 -24.52
C ALA A 543 19.24 36.63 -23.15
N ILE A 544 18.05 37.20 -22.90
CA ILE A 544 17.67 37.75 -21.59
C ILE A 544 17.69 36.68 -20.50
N LEU A 545 17.22 35.46 -20.78
CA LEU A 545 17.27 34.33 -19.84
C LEU A 545 18.71 33.92 -19.47
N LEU A 546 19.69 34.10 -20.36
CA LEU A 546 21.10 33.82 -20.04
C LEU A 546 21.67 34.73 -18.95
N LEU A 547 21.18 35.97 -18.81
CA LEU A 547 21.63 36.92 -17.78
C LEU A 547 21.26 36.47 -16.36
N GLY A 548 20.15 35.74 -16.22
CA GLY A 548 19.59 35.33 -14.94
C GLY A 548 18.97 36.46 -14.11
N ASN A 549 18.17 36.09 -13.11
CA ASN A 549 17.61 37.02 -12.14
C ASN A 549 18.60 37.22 -10.98
N ARG A 550 19.16 38.43 -10.85
CA ARG A 550 20.05 38.80 -9.73
C ARG A 550 19.30 39.02 -8.40
N SER A 551 18.42 38.08 -8.02
CA SER A 551 17.74 38.07 -6.71
C SER A 551 18.63 37.36 -5.68
N VAL A 552 18.97 38.05 -4.59
CA VAL A 552 19.98 37.60 -3.60
C VAL A 552 19.37 36.72 -2.49
N GLU A 553 18.07 36.40 -2.57
CA GLU A 553 17.34 35.76 -1.46
C GLU A 553 16.86 34.33 -1.80
N SER A 554 17.25 33.39 -0.92
CA SER A 554 17.00 31.93 -0.90
C SER A 554 17.92 31.04 -1.77
N GLY A 555 18.56 30.06 -1.13
CA GLY A 555 19.61 29.21 -1.74
C GLY A 555 19.12 28.07 -2.63
N GLU A 556 17.84 27.68 -2.57
CA GLU A 556 17.29 26.61 -3.41
C GLU A 556 16.99 27.06 -4.85
N HIS A 557 16.74 28.36 -5.09
CA HIS A 557 16.41 28.86 -6.43
C HIS A 557 17.60 28.85 -7.41
N ASN A 558 18.83 28.93 -6.91
CA ASN A 558 20.03 29.06 -7.73
C ASN A 558 20.37 27.80 -8.56
N GLU A 559 20.06 26.60 -8.07
CA GLU A 559 20.39 25.35 -8.78
C GLU A 559 19.47 25.10 -9.98
N GLU A 560 18.14 25.23 -9.83
CA GLU A 560 17.22 25.04 -10.96
C GLU A 560 17.43 26.13 -12.03
N GLU A 561 17.65 27.39 -11.63
CA GLU A 561 17.96 28.48 -12.57
C GLU A 561 19.26 28.22 -13.35
N MET A 562 20.32 27.72 -12.71
CA MET A 562 21.57 27.38 -13.40
C MET A 562 21.38 26.25 -14.42
N VAL A 563 20.60 25.22 -14.12
CA VAL A 563 20.24 24.15 -15.07
C VAL A 563 19.52 24.73 -16.29
N HIS A 564 18.54 25.62 -16.09
CA HIS A 564 17.84 26.28 -17.18
C HIS A 564 18.78 27.15 -18.03
N ARG A 565 19.70 27.92 -17.43
CA ARG A 565 20.67 28.76 -18.16
C ARG A 565 21.65 27.92 -19.01
N VAL A 566 22.12 26.78 -18.50
CA VAL A 566 22.93 25.82 -19.28
C VAL A 566 22.16 25.28 -20.49
N LYS A 567 20.87 24.97 -20.33
CA LYS A 567 20.01 24.53 -21.44
C LYS A 567 19.79 25.63 -22.48
N VAL A 568 19.55 26.88 -22.06
CA VAL A 568 19.48 28.04 -22.98
C VAL A 568 20.78 28.20 -23.77
N ALA A 569 21.95 28.06 -23.14
CA ALA A 569 23.23 28.13 -23.86
C ALA A 569 23.44 26.94 -24.81
N THR A 570 22.92 25.75 -24.49
CA THR A 570 22.92 24.59 -25.40
C THR A 570 22.09 24.86 -26.67
N ILE A 571 21.01 25.63 -26.56
CA ILE A 571 20.21 26.09 -27.72
C ILE A 571 21.05 27.01 -28.61
N PHE A 572 21.73 28.01 -28.04
CA PHE A 572 22.60 28.89 -28.82
C PHE A 572 23.76 28.12 -29.48
N GLU A 573 24.39 27.17 -28.78
CA GLU A 573 25.45 26.33 -29.33
C GLU A 573 24.93 25.52 -30.52
N GLY A 574 23.74 24.92 -30.39
CA GLY A 574 23.13 24.13 -31.46
C GLY A 574 22.56 24.92 -32.63
N ILE A 575 21.98 26.12 -32.41
CA ILE A 575 21.55 27.00 -33.50
C ILE A 575 22.77 27.46 -34.31
N THR A 576 23.81 27.93 -33.62
CA THR A 576 24.99 28.53 -34.26
C THR A 576 25.88 27.50 -34.93
N ALA A 577 25.86 26.23 -34.52
CA ALA A 577 26.55 25.14 -35.22
C ALA A 577 26.12 24.98 -36.70
N VAL A 578 24.97 25.53 -37.09
CA VAL A 578 24.55 25.66 -38.49
C VAL A 578 24.88 27.08 -38.98
N GLY A 579 25.91 27.22 -39.82
CA GLY A 579 26.42 28.54 -40.25
C GLY A 579 25.38 29.50 -40.84
N ALA A 580 24.38 28.99 -41.57
CA ALA A 580 23.27 29.79 -42.10
C ALA A 580 22.34 30.38 -41.01
N ASN A 581 22.29 29.76 -39.84
CA ASN A 581 21.56 30.26 -38.66
C ASN A 581 22.46 31.14 -37.79
N ALA A 582 23.76 30.82 -37.67
CA ALA A 582 24.75 31.68 -37.02
C ALA A 582 24.77 33.09 -37.62
N LEU A 583 24.73 33.19 -38.95
CA LEU A 583 24.62 34.46 -39.67
C LEU A 583 23.35 35.25 -39.28
N LYS A 584 22.21 34.57 -39.08
CA LYS A 584 20.94 35.25 -38.71
C LYS A 584 21.02 35.82 -37.29
N ILE A 585 21.66 35.11 -36.36
CA ILE A 585 21.98 35.66 -35.03
C ILE A 585 22.98 36.83 -35.16
N ALA A 586 23.98 36.74 -36.04
CA ALA A 586 24.93 37.84 -36.31
C ALA A 586 24.23 39.13 -36.79
N THR A 587 23.08 39.02 -37.48
CA THR A 587 22.25 40.18 -37.87
C THR A 587 21.38 40.76 -36.75
N SER A 588 21.40 40.18 -35.55
CA SER A 588 20.65 40.60 -34.37
C SER A 588 21.62 41.13 -33.27
N PRO A 589 22.14 42.37 -33.39
CA PRO A 589 23.23 42.87 -32.54
C PRO A 589 22.88 42.89 -31.04
N GLU A 590 21.60 43.09 -30.71
CA GLU A 590 21.08 43.10 -29.34
C GLU A 590 21.23 41.73 -28.65
N VAL A 591 21.01 40.63 -29.39
CA VAL A 591 21.18 39.24 -28.91
C VAL A 591 22.66 38.96 -28.67
N VAL A 592 23.52 39.34 -29.62
CA VAL A 592 24.97 39.16 -29.55
C VAL A 592 25.56 39.95 -28.37
N GLU A 593 25.15 41.21 -28.19
CA GLU A 593 25.61 42.04 -27.07
C GLU A 593 25.25 41.42 -25.72
N VAL A 594 24.05 40.88 -25.56
CA VAL A 594 23.64 40.20 -24.33
C VAL A 594 24.48 38.92 -24.10
N MET A 595 24.74 38.12 -25.12
CA MET A 595 25.59 36.93 -25.00
C MET A 595 27.04 37.30 -24.59
N VAL A 596 27.61 38.37 -25.14
CA VAL A 596 28.94 38.89 -24.74
C VAL A 596 28.92 39.36 -23.28
N ARG A 597 27.92 40.14 -22.86
CA ARG A 597 27.75 40.57 -21.45
C ARG A 597 27.62 39.40 -20.48
N VAL A 598 27.02 38.28 -20.92
CA VAL A 598 26.94 37.06 -20.11
C VAL A 598 28.33 36.42 -19.97
N LEU A 599 29.11 36.35 -21.05
CA LEU A 599 30.48 35.82 -21.03
C LEU A 599 31.43 36.65 -20.13
N GLU A 600 31.27 37.98 -20.13
CA GLU A 600 32.02 38.92 -19.27
C GLU A 600 31.74 38.74 -17.76
N VAL A 601 30.56 38.22 -17.39
CA VAL A 601 30.09 38.13 -15.99
C VAL A 601 30.26 36.73 -15.40
N ILE A 602 30.44 35.71 -16.22
CA ILE A 602 30.45 34.30 -15.79
C ILE A 602 31.88 33.79 -15.55
N GLU A 603 32.11 33.35 -14.30
CA GLU A 603 33.28 32.56 -13.91
C GLU A 603 33.17 31.10 -14.40
N ASP A 604 34.28 30.39 -14.37
CA ASP A 604 34.55 29.17 -15.16
C ASP A 604 33.51 28.06 -14.95
N THR A 605 32.63 27.86 -15.94
CA THR A 605 31.45 26.97 -15.85
C THR A 605 31.07 26.40 -17.23
N PRO A 606 30.32 25.28 -17.30
CA PRO A 606 29.82 24.72 -18.56
C PRO A 606 29.01 25.72 -19.40
N LEU A 607 28.35 26.67 -18.73
CA LEU A 607 27.62 27.77 -19.34
C LEU A 607 28.54 28.69 -20.16
N LYS A 608 29.74 29.00 -19.65
CA LYS A 608 30.76 29.80 -20.35
C LYS A 608 31.20 29.14 -21.65
N LEU A 609 31.49 27.83 -21.61
CA LEU A 609 31.98 27.06 -22.76
C LEU A 609 30.96 27.01 -23.92
N SER A 610 29.67 26.79 -23.62
CA SER A 610 28.63 26.79 -24.65
C SER A 610 28.42 28.15 -25.29
N ILE A 611 28.53 29.25 -24.51
CA ILE A 611 28.41 30.61 -25.05
C ILE A 611 29.64 30.98 -25.89
N ASP A 612 30.86 30.68 -25.43
CA ASP A 612 32.11 30.91 -26.20
C ASP A 612 32.05 30.25 -27.59
N LYS A 613 31.73 28.95 -27.64
CA LYS A 613 31.50 28.23 -28.92
C LYS A 613 30.44 28.91 -29.79
N SER A 614 29.34 29.35 -29.19
CA SER A 614 28.26 30.01 -29.94
C SER A 614 28.73 31.29 -30.60
N LEU A 615 29.53 32.09 -29.89
CA LEU A 615 30.06 33.35 -30.38
C LEU A 615 31.17 33.14 -31.45
N ARG A 616 32.01 32.10 -31.32
CA ARG A 616 32.95 31.68 -32.38
C ARG A 616 32.23 31.31 -33.67
N ASN A 617 31.23 30.43 -33.59
CA ASN A 617 30.40 30.03 -34.74
C ASN A 617 29.75 31.25 -35.44
N ILE A 618 29.31 32.26 -34.68
CA ILE A 618 28.77 33.53 -35.19
C ILE A 618 29.84 34.35 -35.93
N ALA A 619 31.06 34.42 -35.40
CA ALA A 619 32.18 35.11 -36.03
C ALA A 619 32.59 34.45 -37.37
N GLU A 620 32.74 33.13 -37.38
CA GLU A 620 33.08 32.32 -38.57
C GLU A 620 31.98 32.38 -39.65
N GLY A 621 30.71 32.37 -39.23
CA GLY A 621 29.57 32.59 -40.13
C GLY A 621 29.52 34.00 -40.75
N LYS A 622 30.16 35.00 -40.13
CA LYS A 622 30.26 36.37 -40.67
C LYS A 622 31.49 36.56 -41.56
N SER A 623 32.65 36.02 -41.20
CA SER A 623 33.89 36.14 -42.00
C SER A 623 33.74 35.52 -43.40
N SER A 624 32.94 34.47 -43.50
CA SER A 624 32.55 33.83 -44.77
C SER A 624 31.60 34.65 -45.65
N LEU A 625 30.90 35.67 -45.11
CA LEU A 625 29.99 36.57 -45.84
C LEU A 625 30.45 38.04 -45.96
N SER A 626 31.46 38.47 -45.20
CA SER A 626 31.98 39.85 -45.23
C SER A 626 32.59 40.26 -46.58
N ARG A 627 32.72 39.33 -47.53
CA ARG A 627 32.94 39.61 -48.96
C ARG A 627 31.74 40.27 -49.68
N GLY A 628 30.57 40.44 -49.04
CA GLY A 628 29.33 40.82 -49.75
C GLY A 628 28.46 41.94 -49.18
N ILE A 629 28.31 42.12 -47.85
CA ILE A 629 27.30 43.03 -47.26
C ILE A 629 27.83 43.79 -46.04
N SER A 630 27.54 45.10 -45.96
CA SER A 630 27.83 45.95 -44.81
C SER A 630 26.65 46.01 -43.83
N ILE A 631 26.89 45.63 -42.57
CA ILE A 631 25.96 45.71 -41.43
C ILE A 631 26.79 46.18 -40.21
N GLY A 632 26.16 46.93 -39.30
CA GLY A 632 26.80 47.66 -38.18
C GLY A 632 27.87 46.88 -37.40
N THR A 633 28.92 47.59 -37.01
CA THR A 633 30.23 47.05 -36.64
C THR A 633 30.43 46.85 -35.14
N ASP A 634 30.04 47.83 -34.32
CA ASP A 634 30.55 48.02 -32.95
C ASP A 634 30.36 46.82 -32.01
N SER A 635 29.19 46.17 -32.02
CA SER A 635 28.91 44.99 -31.18
C SER A 635 29.69 43.74 -31.60
N ILE A 636 30.19 43.70 -32.84
CA ILE A 636 30.88 42.55 -33.42
C ILE A 636 32.40 42.75 -33.37
N ASP A 637 32.88 43.98 -33.50
CA ASP A 637 34.28 44.30 -33.25
C ASP A 637 34.64 44.01 -31.77
N ARG A 638 33.74 44.36 -30.84
CA ARG A 638 33.85 43.97 -29.42
C ARG A 638 33.75 42.46 -29.19
N LEU A 639 33.08 41.71 -30.07
CA LEU A 639 33.02 40.24 -30.00
C LEU A 639 34.36 39.62 -30.43
N LEU A 640 35.03 40.19 -31.43
CA LEU A 640 36.38 39.75 -31.85
C LEU A 640 37.42 40.04 -30.77
N GLU A 641 37.34 41.22 -30.12
CA GLU A 641 38.17 41.61 -28.97
C GLU A 641 37.99 40.65 -27.77
N VAL A 642 36.74 40.28 -27.45
CA VAL A 642 36.43 39.38 -26.31
C VAL A 642 36.82 37.91 -26.57
N LEU A 643 36.88 37.47 -27.83
CA LEU A 643 37.24 36.09 -28.20
C LEU A 643 38.73 35.90 -28.58
N ASP A 644 39.52 36.97 -28.59
CA ASP A 644 40.96 36.98 -28.97
C ASP A 644 41.21 36.43 -30.41
N LEU A 645 40.24 36.66 -31.31
CA LEU A 645 40.20 36.06 -32.66
C LEU A 645 41.04 36.79 -33.73
N ASP A 646 41.61 37.94 -33.42
CA ASP A 646 42.47 38.73 -34.33
C ASP A 646 43.72 37.97 -34.82
N SER A 647 44.06 36.84 -34.18
CA SER A 647 45.20 35.99 -34.53
C SER A 647 44.91 34.91 -35.59
N VAL A 648 43.65 34.59 -35.89
CA VAL A 648 43.26 33.45 -36.76
C VAL A 648 42.94 33.87 -38.20
N LEU A 649 42.60 35.15 -38.42
CA LEU A 649 42.14 35.66 -39.73
C LEU A 649 43.23 35.77 -40.82
N ASP A 650 44.50 35.49 -40.49
CA ASP A 650 45.65 35.55 -41.42
C ASP A 650 46.11 34.16 -41.93
N SER A 651 45.51 33.05 -41.49
CA SER A 651 46.06 31.69 -41.70
C SER A 651 45.28 30.79 -42.67
N ASP A 652 44.67 31.34 -43.72
CA ASP A 652 44.09 30.56 -44.82
C ASP A 652 44.90 30.73 -46.12
N SER A 653 46.17 30.31 -46.06
CA SER A 653 47.01 30.05 -47.23
C SER A 653 48.04 28.95 -46.94
N VAL A 654 48.42 28.20 -47.99
CA VAL A 654 49.41 27.09 -48.02
C VAL A 654 48.89 25.69 -47.64
N LEU A 655 48.27 25.06 -48.65
CA LEU A 655 48.66 23.78 -49.29
C LEU A 655 49.47 22.70 -48.53
N ASP A 656 48.95 21.47 -48.66
CA ASP A 656 49.62 20.19 -48.94
C ASP A 656 50.38 19.34 -47.88
N SER A 657 50.14 18.03 -48.05
CA SER A 657 50.96 16.82 -47.74
C SER A 657 50.89 16.10 -46.37
N ASP A 658 50.34 14.88 -46.49
CA ASP A 658 50.81 13.56 -46.00
C ASP A 658 50.75 13.09 -44.52
N GLU A 659 49.91 12.05 -44.38
CA GLU A 659 50.11 10.71 -43.76
C GLU A 659 50.52 10.52 -42.28
N SER A 660 49.84 9.51 -41.68
CA SER A 660 50.23 8.66 -40.52
C SER A 660 50.48 9.36 -39.17
N ASP A 661 49.84 8.96 -38.06
CA ASP A 661 49.68 7.58 -37.62
C ASP A 661 48.42 7.33 -36.77
N THR A 662 48.00 6.07 -36.73
CA THR A 662 46.94 5.57 -35.86
C THR A 662 47.48 5.12 -34.52
N GLU A 663 46.98 5.67 -33.40
CA GLU A 663 46.95 4.93 -32.13
C GLU A 663 45.57 4.94 -31.47
N GLU A 664 45.26 3.79 -30.90
CA GLU A 664 43.96 3.35 -30.43
C GLU A 664 43.93 3.45 -28.89
N PHE A 665 43.06 4.30 -28.33
CA PHE A 665 42.77 4.26 -26.89
C PHE A 665 41.27 4.12 -26.62
N SER A 666 40.94 2.95 -26.08
CA SER A 666 39.61 2.54 -25.68
C SER A 666 39.01 3.46 -24.62
N LEU A 667 37.85 4.04 -24.92
CA LEU A 667 37.15 4.89 -23.96
C LEU A 667 36.54 4.04 -22.85
N PHE A 668 36.98 4.28 -21.61
CA PHE A 668 36.34 3.76 -20.41
C PHE A 668 34.87 4.16 -20.36
N GLY A 669 33.99 3.19 -20.06
CA GLY A 669 32.58 3.47 -19.81
C GLY A 669 32.40 4.25 -18.50
N PHE A 670 31.90 5.48 -18.60
CA PHE A 670 31.26 6.16 -17.48
C PHE A 670 29.76 5.98 -17.55
N ARG A 671 29.20 5.36 -16.49
CA ARG A 671 27.76 5.34 -16.23
C ARG A 671 27.31 6.75 -15.81
N PHE A 672 26.16 7.17 -16.34
CA PHE A 672 25.15 7.88 -15.55
C PHE A 672 24.09 6.87 -15.11
#